data_AF-A0A081ADL4-F1
#
_entry.id   AF-A0A081ADL4-F1
#
_cell.length_a   1.000
_cell.length_b   1.000
_cell.length_c   1.000
_cell.angle_alpha   90.00
_cell.angle_beta   90.00
_cell.angle_gamma   90.00
#
_symmetry.space_group_name_H-M   'P 1'
#
loop_
_entity.id
_entity.type
_entity.pdbx_description
1 polymer ?
#
loop_
_entity_poly.entity_id
_entity_poly.type
_entity_poly.pdbx_seq_one_letter_code
_entity_poly.pdbx_strand_id
1 'polypeptide(L)'
;MMFRALIYLLLVVVRGTFSDDSVQLSESFGGPHGTAFSDQASVVAGQTIGSITIRAGERVDGLTLEVTGPTAATFSHGGDGGDPHTLTLGAGEYITSMEAHWGKKNDHTRIFYLNFGTSAGNSIAGGSMTDDKITVTAPEGFQLGGFFGQDGDEIDLLGAIWTRIAAYPPPPAPTEASAPAPVPTDAPAPVPAPSEEVPVGTEVPAPVATEAPTPAPAPAISVEDSVHLSESFGGPHGTEFSDESAATSGQTVASITIRAGERVDGVALEITAPTAQTFSHGGDGGDLNTLKLSEGEHITSMEAHWGKKDDHTRIFYLSFGTSAGNSISGGTMTEDKNSVTAPEGFQLGGFFGRDGDEIDLLGAIWTSIELVTTAPTPAPVPEEAPGTVKPAGSGASGGTTTTVKRATKLSESFGGPHGNQFSDQPAATSGQTITSLTVRGAKRIDGLTLEVSAPIAQTFTHGGTGGDPYTVKLSAGEYITSMEAHWGQKDGHTRIFYLNFGTSAGNTVSAGSQTEEKASITAPEGYQLGGFFGRDGDEIDLLGVVWTSIEVVEEAPATAVSADEDIVLSETFGGPHGIAFSDINSIKFGQKATSLTIRSDKRVDAVTLQVAAPAEVTMTHGGTGGTEQTLTLGDGEYITSMEANWDKKDGHTRVFYVSFTTSAGNTISGGTPTDNKGTATAPEGFQLSGFHGRAADEVDKLGVIWTRISATNIELTNPAGTGNGTYGTTIRNWVGPTIGVSSDTACYRKTVPFDSNNICPLGYGKDDDDCITQCPMAYPVRCALECIPQNDDCALAVLSKIGSVVAVALNAATGGVFGEILAAYKTAKWAITCAANIVSVIRSLIFYLRYQQTNAPQGDTEQLLTVAYQADVVLIDLPVAVCVCLGLPVPKGAQFADTVLTIVEGIVKQAITNGDMIISTGANVLDLLTGSGAMNSSGTAVDELQEIIDKNSSCGWALKSLTDRVVFAVNDVRNKTPNAAANDVRVIVYKSSIVLNDIPTVTNNCMGELLATKTRTAAFETRDMLRKTFGVIIDQLIETGTTDMGKDVANDEYMLKVANMGLVVLSTIDPTGIAYMGSQFVQPICGPTAYLGEIDDGTLFDALGLRTVDKAFEGSYGSWTKSGDGVVHIVFESIDKEDVTVVIHSGGDDYAEVDVGAGEVVTWDATIPELQDKNMYLDRWRPGLFGLPGSGGGSLLLWIPRSSEGGHITMHVRINVS
;
A
#
# COMPACT_ATOMS: atom_id res chain seq x y z
N MET A 1 -38.08 -20.09 29.58
CA MET A 1 -38.84 -18.87 29.22
C MET A 1 -37.93 -17.71 28.81
N MET A 2 -36.80 -17.43 29.48
CA MET A 2 -35.80 -16.45 29.01
C MET A 2 -35.34 -16.67 27.54
N PHE A 3 -35.16 -17.93 27.11
CA PHE A 3 -34.83 -18.28 25.72
C PHE A 3 -35.85 -17.83 24.63
N ARG A 4 -37.06 -17.37 25.01
CA ARG A 4 -38.04 -16.80 24.07
C ARG A 4 -38.05 -15.27 24.05
N ALA A 5 -37.38 -14.60 24.99
CA ALA A 5 -37.26 -13.15 25.01
C ALA A 5 -36.12 -12.67 24.08
N LEU A 6 -35.02 -13.41 24.00
CA LEU A 6 -33.85 -13.05 23.17
C LEU A 6 -34.14 -13.14 21.66
N ILE A 7 -34.92 -14.15 21.23
CA ILE A 7 -35.28 -14.37 19.82
C ILE A 7 -36.19 -13.25 19.27
N TYR A 8 -36.92 -12.54 20.14
CA TYR A 8 -37.78 -11.40 19.74
C TYR A 8 -37.04 -10.06 19.65
N LEU A 9 -35.77 -9.99 20.09
CA LEU A 9 -34.96 -8.77 19.97
C LEU A 9 -34.15 -8.72 18.67
N LEU A 10 -34.04 -9.83 17.93
CA LEU A 10 -33.33 -9.92 16.65
C LEU A 10 -34.21 -9.61 15.41
N LEU A 11 -35.44 -9.14 15.63
CA LEU A 11 -36.43 -8.87 14.58
C LEU A 11 -37.11 -7.53 14.82
N VAL A 12 -36.41 -6.42 14.52
CA VAL A 12 -36.99 -5.16 14.03
C VAL A 12 -35.88 -4.21 13.54
N VAL A 13 -35.95 -3.86 12.25
CA VAL A 13 -35.35 -2.67 11.61
C VAL A 13 -33.80 -2.57 11.64
N VAL A 14 -33.16 -3.30 10.72
CA VAL A 14 -32.17 -2.66 9.85
C VAL A 14 -32.95 -2.00 8.71
N ARG A 15 -33.07 -0.67 8.74
CA ARG A 15 -33.41 0.09 7.52
C ARG A 15 -32.10 0.31 6.81
N GLY A 16 -31.85 -0.46 5.74
CA GLY A 16 -30.71 -0.23 4.89
C GLY A 16 -30.74 1.20 4.34
N THR A 17 -29.68 1.95 4.61
CA THR A 17 -29.30 3.09 3.78
C THR A 17 -28.96 2.54 2.40
N PHE A 18 -29.68 2.99 1.37
CA PHE A 18 -29.42 2.53 0.01
C PHE A 18 -28.03 3.02 -0.44
N SER A 19 -27.15 2.06 -0.75
CA SER A 19 -25.99 2.31 -1.60
C SER A 19 -26.47 2.82 -2.97
N ASP A 20 -25.74 3.76 -3.58
CA ASP A 20 -26.10 4.34 -4.88
C ASP A 20 -25.67 3.46 -6.06
N ASP A 21 -25.75 2.13 -5.89
CA ASP A 21 -25.42 1.16 -6.92
C ASP A 21 -26.39 1.28 -8.10
N SER A 22 -25.82 1.50 -9.28
CA SER A 22 -26.57 1.64 -10.54
C SER A 22 -27.20 0.32 -11.01
N VAL A 23 -26.75 -0.80 -10.44
CA VAL A 23 -27.16 -2.18 -10.72
C VAL A 23 -27.38 -2.92 -9.39
N GLN A 24 -28.47 -3.68 -9.25
CA GLN A 24 -28.82 -4.46 -8.06
C GLN A 24 -29.22 -5.89 -8.44
N LEU A 25 -28.71 -6.89 -7.72
CA LEU A 25 -29.05 -8.30 -7.95
C LEU A 25 -30.28 -8.70 -7.12
N SER A 26 -31.17 -9.53 -7.66
CA SER A 26 -32.16 -10.25 -6.85
C SER A 26 -31.53 -11.44 -6.13
N GLU A 27 -32.28 -12.09 -5.23
CA GLU A 27 -31.96 -13.48 -4.87
C GLU A 27 -32.03 -14.38 -6.13
N SER A 28 -31.34 -15.53 -6.11
CA SER A 28 -31.34 -16.52 -7.20
C SER A 28 -32.04 -17.82 -6.79
N PHE A 29 -32.76 -18.46 -7.71
CA PHE A 29 -33.68 -19.55 -7.41
C PHE A 29 -33.43 -20.75 -8.32
N GLY A 30 -33.53 -21.98 -7.80
CA GLY A 30 -33.21 -23.21 -8.53
C GLY A 30 -32.17 -24.09 -7.84
N GLY A 31 -31.28 -24.73 -8.62
CA GLY A 31 -30.32 -25.74 -8.15
C GLY A 31 -28.86 -25.48 -8.55
N PRO A 32 -27.87 -25.99 -7.80
CA PRO A 32 -26.44 -25.83 -8.07
C PRO A 32 -25.96 -26.83 -9.14
N HIS A 33 -26.60 -26.79 -10.30
CA HIS A 33 -26.31 -27.66 -11.45
C HIS A 33 -26.11 -26.78 -12.69
N GLY A 34 -25.37 -27.27 -13.67
CA GLY A 34 -25.07 -26.52 -14.89
C GLY A 34 -23.74 -25.76 -14.80
N THR A 35 -23.53 -24.83 -15.73
CA THR A 35 -22.38 -23.92 -15.79
C THR A 35 -22.84 -22.55 -15.32
N ALA A 36 -22.01 -21.82 -14.57
CA ALA A 36 -22.38 -20.49 -14.08
C ALA A 36 -22.32 -19.42 -15.19
N PHE A 37 -23.31 -18.53 -15.22
CA PHE A 37 -23.36 -17.38 -16.12
C PHE A 37 -23.74 -16.09 -15.36
N SER A 38 -23.33 -14.93 -15.89
CA SER A 38 -23.78 -13.62 -15.40
C SER A 38 -23.62 -12.55 -16.48
N ASP A 39 -24.70 -11.83 -16.75
CA ASP A 39 -24.72 -10.68 -17.66
C ASP A 39 -24.19 -9.39 -17.00
N GLN A 40 -23.88 -9.42 -15.70
CA GLN A 40 -23.67 -8.22 -14.87
C GLN A 40 -22.63 -7.23 -15.43
N ALA A 41 -21.53 -7.74 -15.99
CA ALA A 41 -20.48 -6.90 -16.60
C ALA A 41 -20.95 -6.13 -17.86
N SER A 42 -22.08 -6.53 -18.45
CA SER A 42 -22.69 -5.91 -19.63
C SER A 42 -23.97 -5.10 -19.31
N VAL A 43 -24.37 -5.05 -18.03
CA VAL A 43 -25.57 -4.34 -17.57
C VAL A 43 -25.20 -2.91 -17.18
N VAL A 44 -25.87 -1.92 -17.76
CA VAL A 44 -25.60 -0.49 -17.54
C VAL A 44 -26.89 0.28 -17.26
N ALA A 45 -26.78 1.43 -16.59
CA ALA A 45 -27.90 2.33 -16.34
C ALA A 45 -28.47 2.91 -17.65
N GLY A 46 -29.79 3.06 -17.73
CA GLY A 46 -30.48 3.57 -18.91
C GLY A 46 -30.61 2.58 -20.07
N GLN A 47 -30.47 1.27 -19.81
CA GLN A 47 -30.73 0.25 -20.82
C GLN A 47 -32.16 0.34 -21.39
N THR A 48 -32.33 -0.04 -22.66
CA THR A 48 -33.64 -0.13 -23.31
C THR A 48 -33.86 -1.56 -23.78
N ILE A 49 -34.75 -2.30 -23.12
CA ILE A 49 -35.06 -3.69 -23.46
C ILE A 49 -36.03 -3.73 -24.66
N GLY A 50 -35.63 -4.40 -25.73
CA GLY A 50 -36.44 -4.57 -26.94
C GLY A 50 -37.35 -5.80 -26.89
N SER A 51 -36.83 -6.94 -26.42
CA SER A 51 -37.61 -8.16 -26.26
C SER A 51 -37.09 -9.09 -25.17
N ILE A 52 -37.96 -9.97 -24.69
CA ILE A 52 -37.61 -11.12 -23.85
C ILE A 52 -38.28 -12.37 -24.41
N THR A 53 -37.54 -13.48 -24.48
CA THR A 53 -38.02 -14.77 -24.99
C THR A 53 -37.77 -15.87 -23.96
N ILE A 54 -38.82 -16.57 -23.54
CA ILE A 54 -38.71 -17.80 -22.76
C ILE A 54 -38.85 -18.98 -23.74
N ARG A 55 -37.90 -19.92 -23.76
CA ARG A 55 -38.06 -21.22 -24.41
C ARG A 55 -38.50 -22.24 -23.36
N ALA A 56 -39.64 -22.88 -23.55
CA ALA A 56 -40.16 -23.81 -22.55
C ALA A 56 -41.02 -24.94 -23.14
N GLY A 57 -40.86 -26.14 -22.57
CA GLY A 57 -41.79 -27.26 -22.67
C GLY A 57 -42.53 -27.48 -21.35
N GLU A 58 -42.33 -28.63 -20.71
CA GLU A 58 -42.74 -28.85 -19.31
C GLU A 58 -41.92 -28.01 -18.31
N ARG A 59 -40.73 -27.54 -18.73
CA ARG A 59 -39.73 -26.80 -17.95
C ARG A 59 -39.19 -25.65 -18.79
N VAL A 60 -38.33 -24.79 -18.22
CA VAL A 60 -37.67 -23.72 -18.98
C VAL A 60 -36.35 -24.25 -19.53
N ASP A 61 -36.34 -24.43 -20.84
CA ASP A 61 -35.18 -24.90 -21.60
C ASP A 61 -34.16 -23.77 -21.80
N GLY A 62 -34.61 -22.55 -22.08
CA GLY A 62 -33.72 -21.39 -22.31
C GLY A 62 -34.42 -20.03 -22.17
N LEU A 63 -33.61 -18.97 -22.13
CA LEU A 63 -34.06 -17.60 -21.85
C LEU A 63 -33.17 -16.59 -22.60
N THR A 64 -33.80 -15.66 -23.32
CA THR A 64 -33.09 -14.61 -24.08
C THR A 64 -33.63 -13.22 -23.74
N LEU A 65 -32.75 -12.25 -23.50
CA LEU A 65 -33.05 -10.82 -23.34
C LEU A 65 -32.33 -10.01 -24.43
N GLU A 66 -33.08 -9.16 -25.13
CA GLU A 66 -32.57 -8.29 -26.19
C GLU A 66 -32.51 -6.84 -25.70
N VAL A 67 -31.30 -6.30 -25.59
CA VAL A 67 -31.02 -4.90 -25.25
C VAL A 67 -30.78 -4.11 -26.53
N THR A 68 -31.52 -3.02 -26.70
CA THR A 68 -31.48 -2.16 -27.90
C THR A 68 -30.66 -0.87 -27.73
N GLY A 69 -30.30 -0.54 -26.49
CA GLY A 69 -29.44 0.60 -26.15
C GLY A 69 -29.10 0.62 -24.65
N PRO A 70 -28.12 1.43 -24.20
CA PRO A 70 -27.27 2.32 -25.02
C PRO A 70 -26.29 1.57 -25.93
N THR A 71 -25.88 0.36 -25.51
CA THR A 71 -25.15 -0.61 -26.35
C THR A 71 -26.10 -1.76 -26.66
N ALA A 72 -26.21 -2.15 -27.93
CA ALA A 72 -27.06 -3.28 -28.31
C ALA A 72 -26.39 -4.60 -27.89
N ALA A 73 -27.15 -5.48 -27.24
CA ALA A 73 -26.68 -6.77 -26.74
C ALA A 73 -27.80 -7.81 -26.75
N THR A 74 -27.43 -9.09 -26.83
CA THR A 74 -28.36 -10.21 -26.68
C THR A 74 -27.77 -11.16 -25.64
N PHE A 75 -28.44 -11.28 -24.50
CA PHE A 75 -28.11 -12.25 -23.47
C PHE A 75 -28.96 -13.49 -23.71
N SER A 76 -28.35 -14.67 -23.84
CA SER A 76 -29.03 -15.94 -24.11
C SER A 76 -28.41 -17.03 -23.26
N HIS A 77 -29.24 -17.67 -22.44
CA HIS A 77 -28.85 -18.71 -21.48
C HIS A 77 -29.75 -19.94 -21.66
N GLY A 78 -29.24 -21.12 -21.34
CA GLY A 78 -29.91 -22.41 -21.52
C GLY A 78 -29.87 -22.95 -22.95
N GLY A 79 -30.64 -24.01 -23.19
CA GLY A 79 -30.63 -24.77 -24.44
C GLY A 79 -31.71 -24.37 -25.45
N ASP A 80 -31.55 -24.86 -26.69
CA ASP A 80 -32.49 -24.69 -27.80
C ASP A 80 -33.80 -25.50 -27.67
N GLY A 81 -34.02 -26.15 -26.52
CA GLY A 81 -35.23 -26.93 -26.22
C GLY A 81 -36.51 -26.07 -26.15
N GLY A 82 -37.63 -26.71 -25.86
CA GLY A 82 -38.94 -26.04 -25.70
C GLY A 82 -39.47 -25.29 -26.94
N ASP A 83 -40.67 -24.74 -26.80
CA ASP A 83 -41.24 -23.79 -27.77
C ASP A 83 -40.93 -22.34 -27.33
N PRO A 84 -40.56 -21.42 -28.24
CA PRO A 84 -40.23 -20.04 -27.89
C PRO A 84 -41.46 -19.16 -27.71
N HIS A 85 -41.49 -18.42 -26.61
CA HIS A 85 -42.50 -17.45 -26.22
C HIS A 85 -41.87 -16.06 -26.04
N THR A 86 -41.99 -15.21 -27.06
CA THR A 86 -41.39 -13.86 -27.10
C THR A 86 -42.41 -12.78 -26.76
N LEU A 87 -42.00 -11.83 -25.91
CA LEU A 87 -42.66 -10.54 -25.71
C LEU A 87 -41.73 -9.42 -26.20
N THR A 88 -42.16 -8.69 -27.22
CA THR A 88 -41.52 -7.44 -27.66
C THR A 88 -42.09 -6.29 -26.83
N LEU A 89 -41.23 -5.46 -26.27
CA LEU A 89 -41.61 -4.33 -25.42
C LEU A 89 -41.91 -3.08 -26.27
N GLY A 90 -42.89 -2.29 -25.84
CA GLY A 90 -43.20 -0.98 -26.41
C GLY A 90 -42.17 0.09 -26.04
N ALA A 91 -42.18 1.21 -26.77
CA ALA A 91 -41.29 2.34 -26.47
C ALA A 91 -41.53 2.90 -25.05
N GLY A 92 -40.52 2.80 -24.18
CA GLY A 92 -40.61 3.21 -22.77
C GLY A 92 -41.30 2.20 -21.84
N GLU A 93 -41.66 1.01 -22.35
CA GLU A 93 -42.03 -0.14 -21.53
C GLU A 93 -40.76 -0.80 -20.96
N TYR A 94 -40.84 -1.33 -19.75
CA TYR A 94 -39.72 -1.99 -19.08
C TYR A 94 -40.21 -3.14 -18.19
N ILE A 95 -39.37 -4.13 -17.96
CA ILE A 95 -39.71 -5.32 -17.15
C ILE A 95 -39.53 -4.97 -15.67
N THR A 96 -40.58 -5.18 -14.88
CA THR A 96 -40.68 -4.80 -13.47
C THR A 96 -40.72 -5.98 -12.51
N SER A 97 -40.92 -7.21 -12.99
CA SER A 97 -40.98 -8.39 -12.13
C SER A 97 -40.60 -9.69 -12.84
N MET A 98 -40.06 -10.64 -12.08
CA MET A 98 -39.84 -12.03 -12.48
C MET A 98 -40.44 -12.97 -11.41
N GLU A 99 -41.36 -13.83 -11.80
CA GLU A 99 -41.83 -14.98 -11.00
C GLU A 99 -41.17 -16.25 -11.54
N ALA A 100 -40.59 -17.04 -10.63
CA ALA A 100 -39.89 -18.29 -10.94
C ALA A 100 -40.43 -19.41 -10.06
N HIS A 101 -40.61 -20.58 -10.68
CA HIS A 101 -40.98 -21.84 -10.03
C HIS A 101 -39.90 -22.89 -10.34
N TRP A 102 -39.48 -23.67 -9.35
CA TRP A 102 -38.45 -24.71 -9.51
C TRP A 102 -38.88 -26.05 -8.92
N GLY A 103 -38.18 -27.11 -9.29
CA GLY A 103 -38.50 -28.46 -8.82
C GLY A 103 -37.42 -29.48 -9.16
N LYS A 104 -37.55 -30.70 -8.64
CA LYS A 104 -36.56 -31.77 -8.80
C LYS A 104 -37.00 -32.80 -9.86
N LYS A 105 -36.14 -33.10 -10.84
CA LYS A 105 -36.31 -34.20 -11.81
C LYS A 105 -35.01 -34.99 -11.88
N ASN A 106 -35.08 -36.32 -11.74
CA ASN A 106 -33.89 -37.21 -11.77
C ASN A 106 -32.75 -36.74 -10.83
N ASP A 107 -33.12 -36.35 -9.62
CA ASP A 107 -32.23 -35.76 -8.61
C ASP A 107 -31.54 -34.42 -8.95
N HIS A 108 -31.86 -33.81 -10.09
CA HIS A 108 -31.46 -32.43 -10.43
C HIS A 108 -32.59 -31.43 -10.14
N THR A 109 -32.28 -30.33 -9.47
CA THR A 109 -33.18 -29.17 -9.38
C THR A 109 -33.08 -28.33 -10.66
N ARG A 110 -34.22 -27.81 -11.15
CA ARG A 110 -34.38 -27.08 -12.42
C ARG A 110 -35.40 -25.95 -12.27
N ILE A 111 -35.34 -24.92 -13.11
CA ILE A 111 -36.46 -23.98 -13.31
C ILE A 111 -37.55 -24.66 -14.15
N PHE A 112 -38.75 -24.73 -13.60
CA PHE A 112 -39.91 -25.36 -14.24
C PHE A 112 -40.82 -24.33 -14.92
N TYR A 113 -40.91 -23.10 -14.41
CA TYR A 113 -41.71 -22.04 -15.01
C TYR A 113 -41.15 -20.65 -14.70
N LEU A 114 -41.25 -19.75 -15.68
CA LEU A 114 -40.97 -18.32 -15.54
C LEU A 114 -42.17 -17.50 -16.00
N ASN A 115 -42.33 -16.32 -15.39
CA ASN A 115 -43.30 -15.29 -15.77
C ASN A 115 -42.70 -13.90 -15.53
N PHE A 116 -42.63 -13.07 -16.57
CA PHE A 116 -42.16 -11.69 -16.49
C PHE A 116 -43.30 -10.70 -16.66
N GLY A 117 -43.33 -9.66 -15.83
CA GLY A 117 -44.34 -8.59 -15.87
C GLY A 117 -43.73 -7.23 -16.18
N THR A 118 -44.42 -6.40 -16.96
CA THR A 118 -43.93 -5.09 -17.41
C THR A 118 -44.67 -3.90 -16.80
N SER A 119 -44.06 -2.72 -16.90
CA SER A 119 -44.64 -1.44 -16.49
C SER A 119 -45.90 -1.02 -17.28
N ALA A 120 -46.13 -1.60 -18.46
CA ALA A 120 -47.37 -1.42 -19.22
C ALA A 120 -48.48 -2.42 -18.83
N GLY A 121 -48.21 -3.35 -17.91
CA GLY A 121 -49.13 -4.40 -17.49
C GLY A 121 -49.21 -5.60 -18.45
N ASN A 122 -48.25 -5.73 -19.37
CA ASN A 122 -48.09 -6.93 -20.18
C ASN A 122 -47.35 -8.01 -19.36
N SER A 123 -47.49 -9.27 -19.75
CA SER A 123 -46.76 -10.38 -19.14
C SER A 123 -46.48 -11.50 -20.13
N ILE A 124 -45.38 -12.22 -19.91
CA ILE A 124 -44.99 -13.39 -20.70
C ILE A 124 -44.55 -14.51 -19.79
N ALA A 125 -45.00 -15.73 -20.08
CA ALA A 125 -44.74 -16.89 -19.24
C ALA A 125 -44.54 -18.16 -20.07
N GLY A 126 -43.76 -19.11 -19.52
CA GLY A 126 -43.49 -20.42 -20.14
C GLY A 126 -43.14 -21.47 -19.09
N GLY A 127 -43.47 -22.74 -19.36
CA GLY A 127 -43.20 -23.89 -18.49
C GLY A 127 -44.40 -24.33 -17.62
N SER A 128 -44.13 -25.16 -16.61
CA SER A 128 -45.13 -25.69 -15.67
C SER A 128 -44.93 -25.20 -14.23
N MET A 129 -45.99 -24.75 -13.56
CA MET A 129 -45.91 -24.32 -12.16
C MET A 129 -45.65 -25.51 -11.20
N THR A 130 -44.74 -25.32 -10.25
CA THR A 130 -44.47 -26.22 -9.10
C THR A 130 -44.86 -25.55 -7.77
N ASP A 131 -44.77 -26.29 -6.66
CA ASP A 131 -45.06 -25.77 -5.31
C ASP A 131 -43.97 -24.79 -4.80
N ASP A 132 -42.70 -25.02 -5.15
CA ASP A 132 -41.58 -24.15 -4.80
C ASP A 132 -41.49 -22.97 -5.78
N LYS A 133 -41.74 -21.75 -5.28
CA LYS A 133 -41.84 -20.55 -6.12
C LYS A 133 -41.54 -19.24 -5.40
N ILE A 134 -41.24 -18.20 -6.18
CA ILE A 134 -41.05 -16.83 -5.70
C ILE A 134 -41.35 -15.79 -6.79
N THR A 135 -41.60 -14.55 -6.38
CA THR A 135 -41.69 -13.40 -7.28
C THR A 135 -40.77 -12.31 -6.76
N VAL A 136 -39.87 -11.82 -7.61
CA VAL A 136 -39.03 -10.66 -7.36
C VAL A 136 -39.51 -9.48 -8.21
N THR A 137 -39.46 -8.28 -7.63
CA THR A 137 -39.88 -7.03 -8.26
C THR A 137 -38.72 -6.05 -8.29
N ALA A 138 -38.60 -5.29 -9.38
CA ALA A 138 -37.61 -4.22 -9.49
C ALA A 138 -37.81 -3.17 -8.38
N PRO A 139 -36.73 -2.66 -7.78
CA PRO A 139 -36.77 -1.49 -6.92
C PRO A 139 -37.36 -0.26 -7.61
N GLU A 140 -37.84 0.72 -6.83
CA GLU A 140 -38.36 1.97 -7.40
C GLU A 140 -37.28 2.70 -8.22
N GLY A 141 -37.55 2.93 -9.51
CA GLY A 141 -36.60 3.53 -10.46
C GLY A 141 -35.73 2.54 -11.25
N PHE A 142 -35.90 1.23 -11.05
CA PHE A 142 -35.13 0.17 -11.72
C PHE A 142 -36.00 -0.70 -12.66
N GLN A 143 -35.35 -1.41 -13.58
CA GLN A 143 -35.92 -2.39 -14.52
C GLN A 143 -34.99 -3.60 -14.67
N LEU A 144 -35.44 -4.69 -15.28
CA LEU A 144 -34.56 -5.80 -15.65
C LEU A 144 -33.52 -5.36 -16.71
N GLY A 145 -32.24 -5.57 -16.43
CA GLY A 145 -31.14 -5.32 -17.36
C GLY A 145 -30.46 -6.60 -17.88
N GLY A 146 -30.52 -7.70 -17.13
CA GLY A 146 -29.88 -8.98 -17.46
C GLY A 146 -30.18 -10.07 -16.44
N PHE A 147 -29.48 -11.20 -16.55
CA PHE A 147 -29.62 -12.36 -15.68
C PHE A 147 -28.29 -12.85 -15.12
N PHE A 148 -28.35 -13.63 -14.04
CA PHE A 148 -27.25 -14.44 -13.55
C PHE A 148 -27.78 -15.77 -13.03
N GLY A 149 -26.97 -16.83 -13.03
CA GLY A 149 -27.48 -18.14 -12.69
C GLY A 149 -26.56 -19.30 -13.07
N GLN A 150 -27.18 -20.45 -13.30
CA GLN A 150 -26.53 -21.64 -13.84
C GLN A 150 -27.42 -22.29 -14.91
N ASP A 151 -26.82 -22.76 -16.00
CA ASP A 151 -27.53 -23.30 -17.16
C ASP A 151 -26.81 -24.49 -17.83
N GLY A 152 -27.47 -25.06 -18.84
CA GLY A 152 -26.95 -26.13 -19.69
C GLY A 152 -27.98 -26.41 -20.78
N ASP A 153 -28.39 -27.68 -20.93
CA ASP A 153 -29.54 -28.03 -21.79
C ASP A 153 -30.87 -27.39 -21.32
N GLU A 154 -30.95 -26.95 -20.06
CA GLU A 154 -32.10 -26.31 -19.40
C GLU A 154 -31.60 -25.22 -18.43
N ILE A 155 -32.49 -24.35 -17.94
CA ILE A 155 -32.16 -23.38 -16.87
C ILE A 155 -32.21 -24.05 -15.50
N ASP A 156 -31.10 -24.00 -14.76
CA ASP A 156 -30.91 -24.73 -13.51
C ASP A 156 -31.06 -23.82 -12.29
N LEU A 157 -30.46 -22.64 -12.34
CA LEU A 157 -30.55 -21.55 -11.35
C LEU A 157 -30.74 -20.22 -12.08
N LEU A 158 -31.60 -19.32 -11.58
CA LEU A 158 -31.81 -18.00 -12.18
C LEU A 158 -32.07 -16.90 -11.13
N GLY A 159 -31.39 -15.77 -11.29
CA GLY A 159 -31.64 -14.49 -10.63
C GLY A 159 -31.71 -13.35 -11.66
N ALA A 160 -32.39 -12.27 -11.28
CA ALA A 160 -32.58 -11.07 -12.09
C ALA A 160 -31.56 -9.99 -11.72
N ILE A 161 -31.04 -9.29 -12.73
CA ILE A 161 -30.20 -8.11 -12.56
C ILE A 161 -31.06 -6.88 -12.84
N TRP A 162 -31.27 -6.04 -11.83
CA TRP A 162 -32.01 -4.79 -11.93
C TRP A 162 -31.05 -3.62 -12.22
N THR A 163 -31.39 -2.74 -13.16
CA THR A 163 -30.62 -1.55 -13.54
C THR A 163 -31.49 -0.29 -13.52
N ARG A 164 -30.90 0.89 -13.25
CA ARG A 164 -31.66 2.16 -13.26
C ARG A 164 -32.27 2.44 -14.64
N ILE A 165 -33.52 2.90 -14.65
CA ILE A 165 -34.26 3.27 -15.88
C ILE A 165 -33.68 4.54 -16.50
N ALA A 166 -33.18 5.47 -15.69
CA ALA A 166 -32.49 6.67 -16.15
C ALA A 166 -30.96 6.48 -16.13
N ALA A 167 -30.31 6.80 -17.23
CA ALA A 167 -28.87 7.07 -17.22
C ALA A 167 -28.59 8.35 -16.42
N TYR A 168 -27.44 8.42 -15.74
CA TYR A 168 -26.96 9.66 -15.14
C TYR A 168 -26.91 10.77 -16.21
N PRO A 169 -27.39 12.00 -15.94
CA PRO A 169 -27.18 13.10 -16.86
C PRO A 169 -25.67 13.39 -16.96
N PRO A 170 -25.11 13.57 -18.17
CA PRO A 170 -23.73 14.02 -18.32
C PRO A 170 -23.56 15.41 -17.66
N PRO A 171 -22.34 15.78 -17.25
CA PRO A 171 -22.07 17.10 -16.69
C PRO A 171 -22.59 18.20 -17.62
N PRO A 172 -23.28 19.24 -17.12
CA PRO A 172 -23.83 20.28 -17.97
C PRO A 172 -22.70 20.99 -18.73
N ALA A 173 -22.79 21.00 -20.06
CA ALA A 173 -21.87 21.74 -20.91
C ALA A 173 -21.84 23.23 -20.51
N PRO A 174 -20.68 23.91 -20.58
CA PRO A 174 -20.54 25.29 -20.15
C PRO A 174 -21.51 26.18 -20.92
N THR A 175 -22.47 26.75 -20.20
CA THR A 175 -23.59 27.47 -20.80
C THR A 175 -23.14 28.87 -21.21
N GLU A 176 -23.09 29.14 -22.52
CA GLU A 176 -22.83 30.49 -23.02
C GLU A 176 -23.87 31.50 -22.48
N ALA A 177 -23.40 32.67 -22.08
CA ALA A 177 -24.22 33.72 -21.47
C ALA A 177 -25.24 34.28 -22.48
N SER A 178 -26.48 33.80 -22.37
CA SER A 178 -27.61 34.31 -23.14
C SER A 178 -27.99 35.73 -22.67
N ALA A 179 -27.75 36.72 -23.53
CA ALA A 179 -28.11 38.12 -23.27
C ALA A 179 -29.65 38.31 -23.16
N PRO A 180 -30.13 39.28 -22.36
CA PRO A 180 -31.55 39.41 -22.05
C PRO A 180 -32.40 39.94 -23.20
N ALA A 181 -33.63 39.43 -23.31
CA ALA A 181 -34.62 39.84 -24.31
C ALA A 181 -35.14 41.28 -24.10
N PRO A 182 -35.51 42.00 -25.17
CA PRO A 182 -35.74 43.45 -25.12
C PRO A 182 -37.18 43.87 -24.76
N VAL A 183 -37.31 45.11 -24.27
CA VAL A 183 -38.58 45.85 -24.07
C VAL A 183 -38.77 46.82 -25.26
N PRO A 184 -39.99 46.99 -25.83
CA PRO A 184 -40.16 47.58 -27.16
C PRO A 184 -40.28 49.12 -27.17
N THR A 185 -39.91 49.76 -28.29
CA THR A 185 -40.35 51.13 -28.65
C THR A 185 -40.28 51.38 -30.17
N ASP A 186 -41.03 52.39 -30.64
CA ASP A 186 -41.41 52.63 -32.05
C ASP A 186 -40.30 53.07 -33.04
N ALA A 187 -40.63 52.95 -34.33
CA ALA A 187 -39.91 53.49 -35.50
C ALA A 187 -40.36 54.97 -35.81
N PRO A 188 -40.00 55.66 -36.94
CA PRO A 188 -39.09 55.30 -38.07
C PRO A 188 -38.17 56.44 -38.66
N ALA A 189 -37.11 56.03 -39.39
CA ALA A 189 -36.51 56.68 -40.61
C ALA A 189 -35.94 58.14 -40.57
N PRO A 190 -35.25 58.68 -41.62
CA PRO A 190 -34.66 58.10 -42.86
C PRO A 190 -33.16 58.44 -43.15
N VAL A 191 -32.64 57.96 -44.30
CA VAL A 191 -31.27 58.06 -44.89
C VAL A 191 -31.13 59.23 -45.91
N PRO A 192 -29.97 59.91 -46.08
CA PRO A 192 -29.03 59.73 -47.24
C PRO A 192 -27.51 59.88 -46.86
N ALA A 193 -26.47 59.29 -47.49
CA ALA A 193 -26.06 59.08 -48.91
C ALA A 193 -25.62 60.38 -49.65
N PRO A 194 -24.74 60.37 -50.71
CA PRO A 194 -23.91 59.32 -51.35
C PRO A 194 -22.38 59.72 -51.39
N SER A 195 -21.39 59.14 -52.12
CA SER A 195 -21.25 58.95 -53.58
C SER A 195 -19.98 58.16 -54.01
N GLU A 196 -20.16 57.25 -55.01
CA GLU A 196 -19.37 56.98 -56.25
C GLU A 196 -17.85 56.66 -56.19
N GLU A 197 -17.24 55.79 -57.03
CA GLU A 197 -17.62 55.27 -58.37
C GLU A 197 -17.06 53.83 -58.65
N VAL A 198 -17.24 53.28 -59.87
CA VAL A 198 -17.12 51.84 -60.29
C VAL A 198 -16.08 51.68 -61.47
N PRO A 199 -15.95 50.61 -62.33
CA PRO A 199 -16.34 49.16 -62.31
C PRO A 199 -15.28 48.14 -62.91
N VAL A 200 -15.77 46.90 -63.19
CA VAL A 200 -15.36 45.86 -64.20
C VAL A 200 -14.73 44.57 -63.60
N GLY A 201 -15.20 43.33 -63.84
CA GLY A 201 -16.47 42.83 -64.45
C GLY A 201 -16.43 41.33 -64.87
N THR A 202 -17.53 40.56 -64.64
CA THR A 202 -18.01 39.29 -65.31
C THR A 202 -17.06 38.07 -65.52
N GLU A 203 -17.44 36.78 -65.45
CA GLU A 203 -18.71 36.08 -65.77
C GLU A 203 -18.85 34.68 -65.06
N VAL A 204 -19.99 33.97 -65.16
CA VAL A 204 -20.38 32.75 -64.37
C VAL A 204 -21.14 31.71 -65.24
N PRO A 205 -20.87 30.37 -65.16
CA PRO A 205 -21.87 29.37 -64.66
C PRO A 205 -21.26 28.06 -64.03
N ALA A 206 -21.71 27.52 -62.87
CA ALA A 206 -22.93 26.72 -62.57
C ALA A 206 -22.78 25.16 -62.79
N PRO A 207 -23.61 24.27 -62.19
CA PRO A 207 -23.45 23.70 -60.83
C PRO A 207 -23.46 22.13 -60.79
N VAL A 208 -23.27 21.47 -59.62
CA VAL A 208 -23.87 20.15 -59.20
C VAL A 208 -23.40 19.62 -57.81
N ALA A 209 -24.36 19.08 -57.03
CA ALA A 209 -24.32 18.08 -55.93
C ALA A 209 -23.48 18.28 -54.63
N THR A 210 -23.80 17.43 -53.63
CA THR A 210 -23.56 17.56 -52.19
C THR A 210 -22.95 16.30 -51.59
N GLU A 211 -21.93 16.45 -50.73
CA GLU A 211 -21.44 15.53 -49.67
C GLU A 211 -20.13 16.16 -49.11
N ALA A 212 -19.68 16.00 -47.85
CA ALA A 212 -20.24 15.47 -46.59
C ALA A 212 -19.52 16.20 -45.39
N PRO A 213 -19.99 16.16 -44.13
CA PRO A 213 -19.33 16.93 -43.04
C PRO A 213 -18.04 16.27 -42.54
N THR A 214 -16.99 17.07 -42.39
CA THR A 214 -15.68 16.69 -41.81
C THR A 214 -15.81 16.55 -40.27
N PRO A 215 -15.15 15.56 -39.64
CA PRO A 215 -15.23 15.35 -38.19
C PRO A 215 -14.62 16.49 -37.36
N ALA A 216 -14.98 16.53 -36.08
CA ALA A 216 -14.40 17.43 -35.08
C ALA A 216 -12.89 17.14 -34.89
N PRO A 217 -12.06 18.14 -34.53
CA PRO A 217 -10.63 17.95 -34.34
C PRO A 217 -10.34 16.98 -33.19
N ALA A 218 -9.36 16.10 -33.40
CA ALA A 218 -8.85 15.17 -32.40
C ALA A 218 -8.19 15.91 -31.22
N PRO A 219 -8.13 15.30 -30.01
CA PRO A 219 -7.43 15.88 -28.87
C PRO A 219 -5.94 16.07 -29.17
N ALA A 220 -5.36 17.17 -28.68
CA ALA A 220 -3.95 17.51 -28.89
C ALA A 220 -3.02 16.56 -28.11
N ILE A 221 -2.08 15.94 -28.81
CA ILE A 221 -1.07 15.02 -28.27
C ILE A 221 -0.01 15.82 -27.49
N SER A 222 0.40 15.34 -26.31
CA SER A 222 1.48 15.96 -25.53
C SER A 222 2.85 15.62 -26.13
N VAL A 223 3.91 16.36 -25.77
CA VAL A 223 5.26 16.09 -26.30
C VAL A 223 5.75 14.70 -25.86
N GLU A 224 5.37 14.26 -24.66
CA GLU A 224 5.81 13.00 -24.05
C GLU A 224 5.05 11.78 -24.60
N ASP A 225 3.85 11.97 -25.16
CA ASP A 225 3.04 10.91 -25.80
C ASP A 225 3.37 10.70 -27.30
N SER A 226 4.39 11.40 -27.83
CA SER A 226 4.56 11.53 -29.28
C SER A 226 5.38 10.42 -29.97
N VAL A 227 5.85 9.43 -29.19
CA VAL A 227 6.60 8.24 -29.63
C VAL A 227 6.15 7.00 -28.86
N HIS A 228 5.93 5.87 -29.54
CA HIS A 228 5.53 4.59 -28.96
C HIS A 228 6.35 3.43 -29.53
N LEU A 229 6.72 2.45 -28.69
CA LEU A 229 7.38 1.21 -29.12
C LEU A 229 6.34 0.10 -29.36
N SER A 230 6.54 -0.71 -30.40
CA SER A 230 5.75 -1.94 -30.60
C SER A 230 6.28 -3.11 -29.75
N GLU A 231 5.63 -4.27 -29.81
CA GLU A 231 6.30 -5.54 -29.48
C GLU A 231 7.44 -5.83 -30.49
N SER A 232 8.40 -6.67 -30.10
CA SER A 232 9.56 -7.03 -30.93
C SER A 232 9.60 -8.53 -31.23
N PHE A 233 9.98 -8.88 -32.46
CA PHE A 233 9.95 -10.25 -32.97
C PHE A 233 11.35 -10.78 -33.20
N GLY A 234 11.64 -12.05 -32.87
CA GLY A 234 12.91 -12.70 -33.18
C GLY A 234 13.64 -13.34 -31.99
N GLY A 235 14.97 -13.34 -32.03
CA GLY A 235 15.85 -14.08 -31.11
C GLY A 235 16.71 -13.21 -30.19
N PRO A 236 17.21 -13.75 -29.06
CA PRO A 236 18.05 -13.01 -28.10
C PRO A 236 19.51 -12.81 -28.55
N HIS A 237 19.83 -13.14 -29.81
CA HIS A 237 21.17 -13.07 -30.38
C HIS A 237 21.45 -11.68 -30.98
N GLY A 238 22.64 -11.44 -31.50
CA GLY A 238 23.04 -10.14 -32.07
C GLY A 238 23.50 -9.11 -31.04
N THR A 239 23.95 -7.96 -31.55
CA THR A 239 24.16 -6.71 -30.80
C THR A 239 22.86 -5.92 -30.73
N GLU A 240 22.67 -5.15 -29.66
CA GLU A 240 21.45 -4.38 -29.42
C GLU A 240 21.52 -2.99 -30.08
N PHE A 241 20.42 -2.58 -30.72
CA PHE A 241 20.27 -1.26 -31.35
C PHE A 241 18.91 -0.64 -31.03
N SER A 242 18.82 0.69 -31.03
CA SER A 242 17.57 1.44 -30.96
C SER A 242 17.72 2.82 -31.59
N ASP A 243 16.77 3.17 -32.47
CA ASP A 243 16.64 4.49 -33.09
C ASP A 243 15.86 5.49 -32.22
N GLU A 244 15.32 5.05 -31.07
CA GLU A 244 14.37 5.79 -30.22
C GLU A 244 14.85 7.20 -29.86
N SER A 245 16.13 7.34 -29.49
CA SER A 245 16.74 8.65 -29.17
C SER A 245 16.80 9.65 -30.33
N ALA A 246 16.52 9.21 -31.56
CA ALA A 246 16.47 10.03 -32.78
C ALA A 246 15.09 9.97 -33.48
N ALA A 247 14.17 9.14 -33.01
CA ALA A 247 12.78 9.11 -33.43
C ALA A 247 12.03 10.31 -32.83
N THR A 248 11.27 11.06 -33.63
CA THR A 248 10.63 12.31 -33.21
C THR A 248 9.27 12.50 -33.89
N SER A 249 8.39 13.27 -33.26
CA SER A 249 7.10 13.65 -33.85
C SER A 249 7.27 14.46 -35.14
N GLY A 250 6.29 14.38 -36.05
CA GLY A 250 6.34 15.09 -37.33
C GLY A 250 7.35 14.57 -38.34
N GLN A 251 7.87 13.35 -38.16
CA GLN A 251 8.83 12.76 -39.10
C GLN A 251 8.24 12.59 -40.51
N THR A 252 9.06 12.74 -41.54
CA THR A 252 8.68 12.47 -42.94
C THR A 252 9.56 11.36 -43.49
N VAL A 253 9.01 10.15 -43.59
CA VAL A 253 9.70 9.00 -44.19
C VAL A 253 9.70 9.12 -45.70
N ALA A 254 10.87 9.11 -46.31
CA ALA A 254 11.05 9.16 -47.77
C ALA A 254 11.18 7.75 -48.40
N SER A 255 11.82 6.82 -47.70
CA SER A 255 11.91 5.44 -48.16
C SER A 255 12.15 4.43 -47.04
N ILE A 256 11.74 3.19 -47.28
CA ILE A 256 12.09 2.02 -46.48
C ILE A 256 12.75 0.97 -47.38
N THR A 257 13.80 0.34 -46.87
CA THR A 257 14.60 -0.64 -47.60
C THR A 257 14.76 -1.91 -46.78
N ILE A 258 14.52 -3.06 -47.40
CA ILE A 258 14.81 -4.39 -46.85
C ILE A 258 15.95 -4.98 -47.67
N ARG A 259 16.95 -5.53 -46.98
CA ARG A 259 17.97 -6.43 -47.54
C ARG A 259 17.61 -7.85 -47.17
N ALA A 260 17.38 -8.71 -48.16
CA ALA A 260 17.04 -10.10 -47.88
C ALA A 260 17.50 -11.08 -48.97
N GLY A 261 18.05 -12.20 -48.54
CA GLY A 261 18.17 -13.44 -49.33
C GLY A 261 17.07 -14.44 -48.96
N GLU A 262 17.45 -15.61 -48.46
CA GLU A 262 16.50 -16.54 -47.81
C GLU A 262 15.94 -16.00 -46.48
N ARG A 263 16.64 -15.03 -45.87
CA ARG A 263 16.36 -14.41 -44.57
C ARG A 263 16.58 -12.91 -44.68
N VAL A 264 16.28 -12.14 -43.63
CA VAL A 264 16.49 -10.69 -43.64
C VAL A 264 17.89 -10.37 -43.13
N ASP A 265 18.75 -9.95 -44.06
CA ASP A 265 20.11 -9.52 -43.80
C ASP A 265 20.14 -8.13 -43.13
N GLY A 266 19.24 -7.21 -43.50
CA GLY A 266 19.20 -5.86 -42.94
C GLY A 266 17.95 -5.04 -43.28
N VAL A 267 17.77 -3.91 -42.59
CA VAL A 267 16.65 -2.97 -42.78
C VAL A 267 17.12 -1.53 -42.66
N ALA A 268 16.55 -0.62 -43.46
CA ALA A 268 16.88 0.81 -43.40
C ALA A 268 15.66 1.71 -43.63
N LEU A 269 15.63 2.86 -42.94
CA LEU A 269 14.57 3.87 -43.00
C LEU A 269 15.20 5.24 -43.28
N GLU A 270 14.77 5.89 -44.36
CA GLU A 270 15.23 7.22 -44.78
C GLU A 270 14.19 8.27 -44.39
N ILE A 271 14.62 9.28 -43.63
CA ILE A 271 13.77 10.35 -43.08
C ILE A 271 14.30 11.70 -43.56
N THR A 272 13.41 12.59 -44.01
CA THR A 272 13.80 13.89 -44.62
C THR A 272 13.42 15.11 -43.79
N ALA A 273 12.48 14.97 -42.85
CA ALA A 273 12.07 16.00 -41.90
C ALA A 273 11.66 15.34 -40.57
N PRO A 274 11.65 16.05 -39.42
CA PRO A 274 12.15 17.43 -39.24
C PRO A 274 13.68 17.52 -39.36
N THR A 275 14.38 16.43 -39.08
CA THR A 275 15.83 16.27 -39.31
C THR A 275 16.06 15.17 -40.34
N ALA A 276 16.91 15.43 -41.34
CA ALA A 276 17.23 14.44 -42.35
C ALA A 276 18.22 13.41 -41.78
N GLN A 277 17.83 12.14 -41.77
CA GLN A 277 18.59 11.03 -41.18
C GLN A 277 18.27 9.70 -41.87
N THR A 278 19.15 8.71 -41.68
CA THR A 278 18.93 7.36 -42.21
C THR A 278 19.30 6.35 -41.15
N PHE A 279 18.32 5.57 -40.73
CA PHE A 279 18.53 4.41 -39.87
C PHE A 279 18.88 3.21 -40.75
N SER A 280 19.78 2.34 -40.31
CA SER A 280 20.24 1.16 -41.05
C SER A 280 20.85 0.16 -40.09
N HIS A 281 20.24 -1.03 -40.02
CA HIS A 281 20.59 -2.10 -39.10
C HIS A 281 20.75 -3.42 -39.87
N GLY A 282 21.56 -4.34 -39.35
CA GLY A 282 21.93 -5.59 -40.01
C GLY A 282 23.08 -5.47 -41.03
N GLY A 283 23.36 -6.58 -41.71
CA GLY A 283 24.50 -6.76 -42.59
C GLY A 283 24.33 -6.19 -44.01
N ASP A 284 25.41 -6.27 -44.79
CA ASP A 284 25.45 -5.85 -46.20
C ASP A 284 25.04 -6.95 -47.20
N GLY A 285 24.59 -8.11 -46.68
CA GLY A 285 24.04 -9.23 -47.42
C GLY A 285 22.68 -8.94 -48.08
N GLY A 286 22.09 -10.01 -48.62
CA GLY A 286 20.80 -10.00 -49.30
C GLY A 286 20.72 -9.19 -50.60
N ASP A 287 19.61 -9.31 -51.32
CA ASP A 287 19.24 -8.39 -52.38
C ASP A 287 18.50 -7.18 -51.79
N LEU A 288 18.77 -5.99 -52.33
CA LEU A 288 18.14 -4.73 -51.92
C LEU A 288 16.75 -4.57 -52.56
N ASN A 289 15.73 -4.43 -51.72
CA ASN A 289 14.39 -3.98 -52.11
C ASN A 289 14.08 -2.65 -51.41
N THR A 290 13.62 -1.62 -52.14
CA THR A 290 13.35 -0.28 -51.59
C THR A 290 12.00 0.24 -52.06
N LEU A 291 11.14 0.61 -51.12
CA LEU A 291 9.89 1.33 -51.36
C LEU A 291 10.11 2.80 -51.04
N LYS A 292 9.86 3.65 -52.04
CA LYS A 292 9.83 5.11 -51.85
C LYS A 292 8.41 5.54 -51.60
N LEU A 293 8.22 6.36 -50.57
CA LEU A 293 6.92 6.87 -50.17
C LEU A 293 6.56 8.13 -50.97
N SER A 294 5.27 8.27 -51.25
CA SER A 294 4.69 9.46 -51.86
C SER A 294 4.50 10.58 -50.82
N GLU A 295 4.26 11.81 -51.26
CA GLU A 295 3.96 12.92 -50.36
C GLU A 295 2.67 12.64 -49.56
N GLY A 296 2.76 12.62 -48.22
CA GLY A 296 1.65 12.26 -47.32
C GLY A 296 1.36 10.76 -47.19
N GLU A 297 2.22 9.89 -47.75
CA GLU A 297 2.18 8.45 -47.49
C GLU A 297 2.91 8.11 -46.19
N HIS A 298 2.39 7.17 -45.43
CA HIS A 298 2.92 6.78 -44.11
C HIS A 298 3.03 5.25 -44.03
N ILE A 299 4.06 4.73 -43.36
CA ILE A 299 4.16 3.30 -43.04
C ILE A 299 3.35 3.04 -41.78
N THR A 300 2.34 2.18 -41.87
CA THR A 300 1.33 1.94 -40.84
C THR A 300 1.31 0.51 -40.29
N SER A 301 2.10 -0.40 -40.87
CA SER A 301 2.23 -1.76 -40.34
C SER A 301 3.58 -2.41 -40.64
N MET A 302 3.96 -3.36 -39.78
CA MET A 302 5.09 -4.27 -39.94
C MET A 302 4.65 -5.70 -39.59
N GLU A 303 4.86 -6.66 -40.51
CA GLU A 303 4.74 -8.10 -40.27
C GLU A 303 6.14 -8.71 -40.28
N ALA A 304 6.45 -9.54 -39.28
CA ALA A 304 7.72 -10.25 -39.18
C ALA A 304 7.48 -11.75 -39.00
N HIS A 305 8.27 -12.56 -39.69
CA HIS A 305 8.36 -14.00 -39.44
C HIS A 305 9.78 -14.34 -38.99
N TRP A 306 9.91 -15.23 -38.02
CA TRP A 306 11.20 -15.66 -37.47
C TRP A 306 11.34 -17.18 -37.44
N GLY A 307 12.55 -17.66 -37.25
CA GLY A 307 12.82 -19.09 -37.24
C GLY A 307 14.23 -19.40 -36.76
N LYS A 308 14.51 -20.67 -36.51
CA LYS A 308 15.78 -21.14 -35.94
C LYS A 308 16.65 -21.81 -37.00
N LYS A 309 17.90 -21.35 -37.15
CA LYS A 309 18.95 -21.94 -38.01
C LYS A 309 20.25 -22.04 -37.23
N ASP A 310 20.97 -23.16 -37.31
CA ASP A 310 22.29 -23.33 -36.67
C ASP A 310 22.30 -22.94 -35.17
N ASP A 311 21.25 -23.41 -34.48
CA ASP A 311 20.89 -23.09 -33.08
C ASP A 311 20.53 -21.63 -32.74
N HIS A 312 20.38 -20.78 -33.76
CA HIS A 312 20.16 -19.35 -33.63
C HIS A 312 18.80 -18.91 -34.20
N THR A 313 18.01 -18.17 -33.43
CA THR A 313 16.76 -17.54 -33.92
C THR A 313 17.09 -16.25 -34.68
N ARG A 314 16.43 -16.03 -35.83
CA ARG A 314 16.63 -14.90 -36.77
C ARG A 314 15.30 -14.45 -37.36
N ILE A 315 15.24 -13.23 -37.90
CA ILE A 315 14.15 -12.80 -38.78
C ILE A 315 14.35 -13.41 -40.18
N PHE A 316 13.35 -14.17 -40.63
CA PHE A 316 13.35 -14.83 -41.92
C PHE A 316 12.60 -14.04 -42.99
N TYR A 317 11.57 -13.26 -42.62
CA TYR A 317 10.82 -12.39 -43.53
C TYR A 317 10.33 -11.13 -42.82
N LEU A 318 10.36 -10.00 -43.54
CA LEU A 318 9.71 -8.76 -43.16
C LEU A 318 8.77 -8.30 -44.26
N SER A 319 7.67 -7.65 -43.86
CA SER A 319 6.76 -6.92 -44.73
C SER A 319 6.28 -5.64 -44.07
N PHE A 320 6.21 -4.55 -44.83
CA PHE A 320 5.67 -3.27 -44.37
C PHE A 320 4.51 -2.82 -45.24
N GLY A 321 3.45 -2.29 -44.62
CA GLY A 321 2.27 -1.74 -45.29
C GLY A 321 2.16 -0.23 -45.10
N THR A 322 1.61 0.47 -46.10
CA THR A 322 1.44 1.94 -46.07
C THR A 322 -0.02 2.37 -46.07
N SER A 323 -0.27 3.62 -45.65
CA SER A 323 -1.57 4.29 -45.72
C SER A 323 -2.15 4.40 -47.14
N ALA A 324 -1.30 4.37 -48.18
CA ALA A 324 -1.71 4.35 -49.57
C ALA A 324 -2.03 2.93 -50.11
N GLY A 325 -1.90 1.89 -49.29
CA GLY A 325 -2.10 0.49 -49.69
C GLY A 325 -0.93 -0.12 -50.47
N ASN A 326 0.22 0.57 -50.55
CA ASN A 326 1.46 -0.03 -51.04
C ASN A 326 2.06 -0.94 -49.96
N SER A 327 2.86 -1.91 -50.39
CA SER A 327 3.64 -2.74 -49.48
C SER A 327 4.99 -3.11 -50.06
N ILE A 328 5.90 -3.48 -49.17
CA ILE A 328 7.22 -4.02 -49.49
C ILE A 328 7.49 -5.23 -48.60
N SER A 329 8.14 -6.25 -49.14
CA SER A 329 8.62 -7.37 -48.34
C SER A 329 9.93 -7.96 -48.87
N GLY A 330 10.56 -8.80 -48.05
CA GLY A 330 11.79 -9.52 -48.36
C GLY A 330 12.01 -10.69 -47.41
N GLY A 331 12.65 -11.76 -47.90
CA GLY A 331 12.94 -12.99 -47.17
C GLY A 331 11.95 -14.13 -47.41
N THR A 332 11.97 -15.15 -46.55
CA THR A 332 11.12 -16.37 -46.66
C THR A 332 10.18 -16.48 -45.46
N MET A 333 8.88 -16.67 -45.71
CA MET A 333 7.91 -16.87 -44.62
C MET A 333 8.15 -18.19 -43.86
N THR A 334 8.14 -18.13 -42.53
CA THR A 334 8.15 -19.28 -41.59
C THR A 334 6.80 -19.40 -40.86
N GLU A 335 6.65 -20.44 -40.03
CA GLU A 335 5.44 -20.68 -39.22
C GLU A 335 5.29 -19.68 -38.07
N ASP A 336 6.37 -19.33 -37.37
CA ASP A 336 6.38 -18.31 -36.32
C ASP A 336 6.33 -16.91 -36.94
N LYS A 337 5.22 -16.19 -36.70
CA LYS A 337 4.98 -14.86 -37.26
C LYS A 337 4.02 -14.03 -36.43
N ASN A 338 4.13 -12.71 -36.52
CA ASN A 338 3.16 -11.77 -35.98
C ASN A 338 3.25 -10.41 -36.71
N SER A 339 2.28 -9.52 -36.50
CA SER A 339 2.23 -8.19 -37.12
C SER A 339 1.77 -7.10 -36.16
N VAL A 340 2.40 -5.94 -36.27
CA VAL A 340 2.08 -4.71 -35.52
C VAL A 340 1.55 -3.64 -36.47
N THR A 341 0.63 -2.82 -35.96
CA THR A 341 0.05 -1.66 -36.66
C THR A 341 0.30 -0.39 -35.85
N ALA A 342 0.55 0.71 -36.55
CA ALA A 342 0.66 2.03 -35.93
C ALA A 342 -0.66 2.43 -35.25
N PRO A 343 -0.62 3.09 -34.08
CA PRO A 343 -1.79 3.76 -33.50
C PRO A 343 -2.36 4.83 -34.46
N GLU A 344 -3.63 5.18 -34.26
CA GLU A 344 -4.27 6.24 -35.07
C GLU A 344 -3.54 7.58 -34.87
N GLY A 345 -3.09 8.20 -35.97
CA GLY A 345 -2.26 9.42 -35.96
C GLY A 345 -0.75 9.19 -35.90
N PHE A 346 -0.27 7.94 -35.96
CA PHE A 346 1.16 7.60 -35.91
C PHE A 346 1.65 6.87 -37.18
N GLN A 347 2.96 6.89 -37.42
CA GLN A 347 3.64 6.18 -38.50
C GLN A 347 4.97 5.58 -38.03
N LEU A 348 5.61 4.72 -38.82
CA LEU A 348 6.96 4.22 -38.51
C LEU A 348 8.00 5.37 -38.53
N GLY A 349 8.62 5.66 -37.40
CA GLY A 349 9.67 6.66 -37.23
C GLY A 349 11.07 6.10 -36.95
N GLY A 350 11.20 4.80 -36.70
CA GLY A 350 12.48 4.13 -36.45
C GLY A 350 12.32 2.65 -36.09
N PHE A 351 13.40 1.98 -35.73
CA PHE A 351 13.44 0.59 -35.28
C PHE A 351 14.18 0.43 -33.96
N PHE A 352 13.91 -0.66 -33.26
CA PHE A 352 14.75 -1.15 -32.17
C PHE A 352 14.85 -2.68 -32.24
N GLY A 353 15.90 -3.25 -31.67
CA GLY A 353 16.05 -4.70 -31.61
C GLY A 353 17.49 -5.17 -31.52
N ARG A 354 17.78 -6.26 -32.25
CA ARG A 354 19.13 -6.85 -32.31
C ARG A 354 19.54 -7.26 -33.71
N ASP A 355 20.80 -7.07 -34.03
CA ASP A 355 21.38 -7.33 -35.34
C ASP A 355 22.82 -7.86 -35.30
N GLY A 356 23.31 -8.23 -36.48
CA GLY A 356 24.71 -8.58 -36.73
C GLY A 356 24.94 -8.67 -38.23
N ASP A 357 25.42 -9.83 -38.71
CA ASP A 357 25.45 -10.11 -40.16
C ASP A 357 24.03 -10.24 -40.76
N GLU A 358 23.00 -10.45 -39.93
CA GLU A 358 21.58 -10.57 -40.27
C GLU A 358 20.73 -9.89 -39.17
N ILE A 359 19.41 -9.70 -39.39
CA ILE A 359 18.50 -9.22 -38.33
C ILE A 359 18.11 -10.37 -37.39
N ASP A 360 18.42 -10.20 -36.11
CA ASP A 360 18.15 -11.16 -35.05
C ASP A 360 16.76 -10.97 -34.45
N LEU A 361 16.45 -9.71 -34.11
CA LEU A 361 15.20 -9.29 -33.47
C LEU A 361 14.84 -7.87 -33.93
N LEU A 362 13.56 -7.59 -34.18
CA LEU A 362 13.09 -6.29 -34.68
C LEU A 362 11.73 -5.90 -34.09
N GLY A 363 11.66 -4.68 -33.57
CA GLY A 363 10.45 -3.95 -33.21
C GLY A 363 10.39 -2.60 -33.95
N ALA A 364 9.17 -2.06 -34.08
CA ALA A 364 8.89 -0.80 -34.73
C ALA A 364 8.77 0.34 -33.69
N ILE A 365 9.27 1.52 -34.05
CA ILE A 365 9.04 2.77 -33.31
C ILE A 365 8.00 3.58 -34.07
N TRP A 366 6.84 3.81 -33.45
CA TRP A 366 5.76 4.61 -34.00
C TRP A 366 5.89 6.05 -33.51
N THR A 367 5.93 7.02 -34.42
CA THR A 367 5.99 8.45 -34.09
C THR A 367 4.75 9.17 -34.60
N SER A 368 4.30 10.19 -33.84
CA SER A 368 3.14 10.99 -34.25
C SER A 368 3.40 11.67 -35.59
N ILE A 369 2.40 11.64 -36.47
CA ILE A 369 2.47 12.25 -37.81
C ILE A 369 2.51 13.78 -37.71
N GLU A 370 1.93 14.38 -36.67
CA GLU A 370 2.01 15.82 -36.43
C GLU A 370 3.24 16.20 -35.59
N LEU A 371 3.87 17.33 -35.92
CA LEU A 371 5.02 17.86 -35.18
C LEU A 371 4.55 18.56 -33.90
N VAL A 372 4.76 17.93 -32.75
CA VAL A 372 4.43 18.53 -31.45
C VAL A 372 5.53 19.53 -31.07
N THR A 373 5.19 20.81 -30.93
CA THR A 373 6.15 21.88 -30.58
C THR A 373 5.76 22.59 -29.28
N THR A 374 6.74 22.83 -28.42
CA THR A 374 6.58 23.70 -27.23
C THR A 374 6.70 25.17 -27.62
N ALA A 375 5.98 26.04 -26.92
CA ALA A 375 6.04 27.48 -27.15
C ALA A 375 7.46 28.04 -26.82
N PRO A 376 8.04 28.90 -27.67
CA PRO A 376 9.41 29.35 -27.50
C PRO A 376 9.55 30.40 -26.38
N THR A 377 10.39 30.09 -25.39
CA THR A 377 10.91 31.08 -24.42
C THR A 377 12.17 31.76 -24.99
N PRO A 378 12.43 33.06 -24.74
CA PRO A 378 13.43 33.82 -25.51
C PRO A 378 14.87 33.35 -25.30
N ALA A 379 15.65 33.31 -26.39
CA ALA A 379 17.03 32.85 -26.39
C ALA A 379 18.02 33.83 -25.70
N PRO A 380 19.04 33.33 -24.98
CA PRO A 380 20.27 34.07 -24.71
C PRO A 380 21.12 34.18 -25.98
N VAL A 381 21.94 35.23 -26.05
CA VAL A 381 22.81 35.55 -27.20
C VAL A 381 24.03 34.60 -27.26
N PRO A 382 24.45 34.11 -28.44
CA PRO A 382 25.57 33.17 -28.56
C PRO A 382 26.94 33.85 -28.65
N GLU A 383 27.99 33.16 -28.18
CA GLU A 383 29.40 33.42 -28.50
C GLU A 383 30.11 32.08 -28.88
N GLU A 384 31.25 32.16 -29.56
CA GLU A 384 31.67 31.21 -30.60
C GLU A 384 32.39 29.90 -30.15
N ALA A 385 32.30 28.88 -31.02
CA ALA A 385 33.14 27.66 -31.05
C ALA A 385 34.32 27.85 -32.06
N PRO A 386 35.18 26.86 -32.45
CA PRO A 386 35.27 25.43 -32.09
C PRO A 386 36.73 24.87 -31.88
N GLY A 387 36.89 23.55 -31.58
CA GLY A 387 38.23 22.94 -31.37
C GLY A 387 38.39 21.38 -31.36
N THR A 388 38.10 20.70 -32.47
CA THR A 388 38.77 19.45 -32.98
C THR A 388 38.90 18.11 -32.19
N VAL A 389 38.05 17.13 -32.53
CA VAL A 389 38.26 15.68 -32.90
C VAL A 389 39.23 14.70 -32.15
N LYS A 390 38.65 13.73 -31.39
CA LYS A 390 38.73 12.21 -31.38
C LYS A 390 39.96 11.47 -32.03
N PRO A 391 40.46 10.24 -31.63
CA PRO A 391 39.87 9.15 -30.78
C PRO A 391 40.75 8.40 -29.72
N ALA A 392 40.06 7.51 -28.98
CA ALA A 392 40.46 6.18 -28.45
C ALA A 392 41.05 6.05 -27.03
N GLY A 393 40.24 5.48 -26.13
CA GLY A 393 40.60 4.91 -24.82
C GLY A 393 39.35 4.34 -24.14
N SER A 394 39.40 3.08 -23.67
CA SER A 394 38.24 2.34 -23.15
C SER A 394 37.68 2.90 -21.83
N GLY A 395 36.36 2.99 -21.70
CA GLY A 395 35.65 3.25 -20.44
C GLY A 395 34.18 2.84 -20.55
N ALA A 396 33.65 2.22 -19.50
CA ALA A 396 32.24 1.84 -19.44
C ALA A 396 31.33 3.06 -19.20
N SER A 397 30.12 3.01 -19.74
CA SER A 397 28.99 3.85 -19.37
C SER A 397 27.77 2.93 -19.35
N GLY A 398 26.94 2.86 -18.31
CA GLY A 398 26.68 3.90 -17.31
C GLY A 398 25.54 4.75 -17.85
N GLY A 399 24.31 4.32 -17.60
CA GLY A 399 23.11 5.06 -17.98
C GLY A 399 22.92 6.24 -17.04
N THR A 400 22.85 7.44 -17.59
CA THR A 400 22.70 8.67 -16.81
C THR A 400 21.26 8.84 -16.36
N THR A 401 20.93 8.38 -15.15
CA THR A 401 19.80 8.94 -14.42
C THR A 401 20.10 10.41 -14.11
N THR A 402 19.17 11.30 -14.44
CA THR A 402 19.27 12.73 -14.09
C THR A 402 19.11 12.88 -12.58
N THR A 403 20.21 12.67 -11.86
CA THR A 403 20.25 12.78 -10.40
C THR A 403 20.23 14.25 -10.01
N VAL A 404 19.20 14.65 -9.26
CA VAL A 404 19.18 15.97 -8.61
C VAL A 404 20.35 16.01 -7.62
N LYS A 405 21.39 16.78 -7.96
CA LYS A 405 22.63 16.87 -7.19
C LYS A 405 22.38 17.73 -5.95
N ARG A 406 22.24 17.09 -4.79
CA ARG A 406 22.04 17.76 -3.50
C ARG A 406 23.27 18.51 -2.99
N ALA A 407 23.06 19.49 -2.12
CA ALA A 407 24.14 20.19 -1.42
C ALA A 407 24.78 19.30 -0.34
N THR A 408 23.99 18.49 0.37
CA THR A 408 24.45 17.59 1.44
C THR A 408 23.86 16.17 1.30
N LYS A 409 24.56 15.18 1.86
CA LYS A 409 24.14 13.78 2.01
C LYS A 409 24.73 13.20 3.30
N LEU A 410 23.94 12.46 4.06
CA LEU A 410 24.46 11.73 5.23
C LEU A 410 25.03 10.36 4.83
N SER A 411 26.00 9.87 5.62
CA SER A 411 26.45 8.47 5.56
C SER A 411 25.62 7.54 6.44
N GLU A 412 25.91 6.24 6.41
CA GLU A 412 25.63 5.37 7.57
C GLU A 412 26.46 5.82 8.78
N SER A 413 25.96 5.59 10.00
CA SER A 413 26.63 5.92 11.27
C SER A 413 27.12 4.67 12.00
N PHE A 414 28.24 4.79 12.71
CA PHE A 414 28.88 3.70 13.44
C PHE A 414 28.97 4.01 14.92
N GLY A 415 28.92 3.00 15.80
CA GLY A 415 28.96 3.18 17.26
C GLY A 415 27.67 2.77 17.96
N GLY A 416 27.28 3.44 19.04
CA GLY A 416 26.06 3.10 19.80
C GLY A 416 25.35 4.28 20.47
N PRO A 417 24.22 4.03 21.17
CA PRO A 417 23.23 5.05 21.51
C PRO A 417 23.62 6.00 22.67
N HIS A 418 24.82 5.86 23.24
CA HIS A 418 25.25 6.66 24.39
C HIS A 418 25.77 8.03 23.96
N GLY A 419 25.99 8.93 24.93
CA GLY A 419 26.40 10.31 24.66
C GLY A 419 25.23 11.24 24.35
N ASN A 420 25.52 12.53 24.26
CA ASN A 420 24.59 13.55 23.77
C ASN A 420 24.62 13.56 22.25
N GLN A 421 23.51 13.88 21.60
CA GLN A 421 23.46 13.97 20.15
C GLN A 421 24.10 15.27 19.62
N PHE A 422 24.75 15.20 18.47
CA PHE A 422 25.22 16.35 17.70
C PHE A 422 25.00 16.17 16.19
N SER A 423 24.84 17.27 15.46
CA SER A 423 24.88 17.28 13.98
C SER A 423 25.37 18.63 13.45
N ASP A 424 26.38 18.59 12.58
CA ASP A 424 26.88 19.74 11.83
C ASP A 424 26.06 20.02 10.57
N GLN A 425 25.16 19.12 10.19
CA GLN A 425 24.44 19.18 8.92
C GLN A 425 23.68 20.49 8.68
N PRO A 426 23.00 21.11 9.67
CA PRO A 426 22.33 22.41 9.46
C PRO A 426 23.29 23.56 9.11
N ALA A 427 24.59 23.40 9.35
CA ALA A 427 25.65 24.35 9.01
C ALA A 427 26.56 23.89 7.86
N ALA A 428 26.41 22.64 7.38
CA ALA A 428 27.16 22.10 6.26
C ALA A 428 26.56 22.58 4.93
N THR A 429 27.40 23.04 4.00
CA THR A 429 26.96 23.69 2.75
C THR A 429 27.73 23.19 1.54
N SER A 430 27.13 23.30 0.36
CA SER A 430 27.81 23.03 -0.92
C SER A 430 28.97 24.01 -1.14
N GLY A 431 30.02 23.57 -1.84
CA GLY A 431 31.22 24.38 -2.10
C GLY A 431 32.12 24.64 -0.89
N GLN A 432 31.97 23.87 0.21
CA GLN A 432 32.85 24.02 1.37
C GLN A 432 34.34 23.85 1.02
N THR A 433 35.20 24.64 1.66
CA THR A 433 36.67 24.48 1.59
C THR A 433 37.18 24.06 2.96
N ILE A 434 37.57 22.80 3.08
CA ILE A 434 38.14 22.22 4.30
C ILE A 434 39.64 22.52 4.34
N THR A 435 40.13 23.05 5.47
CA THR A 435 41.55 23.38 5.65
C THR A 435 42.31 22.39 6.53
N SER A 436 41.65 21.82 7.54
CA SER A 436 42.22 20.74 8.33
C SER A 436 41.14 19.84 8.95
N LEU A 437 41.54 18.60 9.23
CA LEU A 437 40.82 17.69 10.11
C LEU A 437 41.79 17.22 11.21
N THR A 438 41.38 17.38 12.46
CA THR A 438 42.06 16.83 13.63
C THR A 438 41.22 15.73 14.26
N VAL A 439 41.83 14.58 14.48
CA VAL A 439 41.28 13.47 15.27
C VAL A 439 42.06 13.39 16.57
N ARG A 440 41.37 13.40 17.71
CA ARG A 440 41.97 13.20 19.04
C ARG A 440 41.72 11.76 19.48
N GLY A 441 42.77 11.06 19.86
CA GLY A 441 42.62 9.69 20.33
C GLY A 441 43.83 9.15 21.08
N ALA A 442 43.61 8.08 21.83
CA ALA A 442 44.66 7.28 22.44
C ALA A 442 44.39 5.79 22.25
N LYS A 443 43.60 5.17 23.14
CA LYS A 443 43.04 3.82 22.94
C LYS A 443 41.66 3.83 22.27
N ARG A 444 40.96 4.95 22.42
CA ARG A 444 39.67 5.26 21.80
C ARG A 444 39.77 6.63 21.15
N ILE A 445 38.71 7.07 20.48
CA ILE A 445 38.58 8.42 19.95
C ILE A 445 37.96 9.30 21.03
N ASP A 446 38.74 10.27 21.49
CA ASP A 446 38.33 11.25 22.47
C ASP A 446 37.49 12.36 21.80
N GLY A 447 37.88 12.83 20.60
CA GLY A 447 37.17 13.93 19.93
C GLY A 447 37.65 14.25 18.50
N LEU A 448 36.97 15.19 17.85
CA LEU A 448 37.13 15.56 16.44
C LEU A 448 37.12 17.08 16.26
N THR A 449 37.81 17.60 15.24
CA THR A 449 37.75 19.02 14.86
C THR A 449 37.92 19.20 13.35
N LEU A 450 36.93 19.78 12.68
CA LEU A 450 36.95 20.11 11.25
C LEU A 450 37.01 21.63 11.05
N GLU A 451 38.03 22.12 10.34
CA GLU A 451 38.19 23.54 10.02
C GLU A 451 37.74 23.83 8.59
N VAL A 452 36.77 24.74 8.45
CA VAL A 452 36.18 25.18 7.18
C VAL A 452 36.54 26.65 6.96
N SER A 453 37.07 27.02 5.79
CA SER A 453 37.44 28.42 5.48
C SER A 453 36.48 29.16 4.54
N ALA A 454 35.66 28.43 3.79
CA ALA A 454 34.70 28.94 2.82
C ALA A 454 33.56 27.93 2.60
N PRO A 455 32.37 28.33 2.11
CA PRO A 455 31.96 29.72 1.84
C PRO A 455 31.81 30.55 3.11
N ILE A 456 31.47 29.89 4.23
CA ILE A 456 31.43 30.46 5.58
C ILE A 456 32.59 29.85 6.38
N ALA A 457 33.37 30.69 7.05
CA ALA A 457 34.47 30.21 7.91
C ALA A 457 33.89 29.72 9.24
N GLN A 458 34.08 28.44 9.55
CA GLN A 458 33.50 27.78 10.72
C GLN A 458 34.38 26.62 11.22
N THR A 459 34.14 26.18 12.44
CA THR A 459 34.88 25.08 13.06
C THR A 459 33.90 24.19 13.80
N PHE A 460 33.83 22.93 13.38
CA PHE A 460 33.05 21.90 14.04
C PHE A 460 33.94 21.17 15.04
N THR A 461 33.46 20.93 16.26
CA THR A 461 34.25 20.30 17.33
C THR A 461 33.34 19.47 18.21
N HIS A 462 33.61 18.17 18.29
CA HIS A 462 32.82 17.17 19.01
C HIS A 462 33.72 16.29 19.87
N GLY A 463 33.18 15.77 20.96
CA GLY A 463 33.87 14.94 21.93
C GLY A 463 34.75 15.70 22.91
N GLY A 464 35.49 14.93 23.71
CA GLY A 464 36.33 15.41 24.78
C GLY A 464 37.69 15.97 24.33
N THR A 465 38.38 16.58 25.30
CA THR A 465 39.74 17.13 25.11
C THR A 465 40.85 16.12 25.40
N GLY A 466 40.50 14.86 25.69
CA GLY A 466 41.42 13.75 25.94
C GLY A 466 42.17 13.29 24.68
N GLY A 467 43.04 12.31 24.84
CA GLY A 467 43.87 11.76 23.76
C GLY A 467 44.97 12.70 23.24
N ASP A 468 45.77 12.20 22.30
CA ASP A 468 46.72 13.01 21.54
C ASP A 468 46.06 13.50 20.23
N PRO A 469 46.29 14.75 19.80
CA PRO A 469 45.73 15.28 18.56
C PRO A 469 46.58 14.91 17.33
N TYR A 470 45.94 14.35 16.31
CA TYR A 470 46.50 14.03 15.00
C TYR A 470 45.79 14.85 13.93
N THR A 471 46.53 15.67 13.18
CA THR A 471 45.95 16.62 12.21
C THR A 471 46.46 16.37 10.79
N VAL A 472 45.56 16.25 9.83
CA VAL A 472 45.87 16.47 8.40
C VAL A 472 45.52 17.90 8.03
N LYS A 473 46.40 18.57 7.29
CA LYS A 473 46.14 19.88 6.68
C LYS A 473 46.04 19.68 5.18
N LEU A 474 44.96 20.17 4.59
CA LEU A 474 44.65 19.96 3.19
C LEU A 474 45.33 21.03 2.35
N SER A 475 45.86 20.61 1.21
CA SER A 475 46.38 21.47 0.15
C SER A 475 45.24 22.14 -0.62
N ALA A 476 45.52 23.19 -1.39
CA ALA A 476 44.50 23.80 -2.24
C ALA A 476 43.93 22.80 -3.26
N GLY A 477 42.62 22.52 -3.19
CA GLY A 477 41.93 21.53 -4.02
C GLY A 477 42.04 20.08 -3.54
N GLU A 478 42.71 19.82 -2.40
CA GLU A 478 42.66 18.54 -1.70
C GLU A 478 41.39 18.49 -0.83
N TYR A 479 40.75 17.32 -0.76
CA TYR A 479 39.50 17.10 -0.02
C TYR A 479 39.48 15.71 0.62
N ILE A 480 38.69 15.53 1.69
CA ILE A 480 38.55 14.23 2.37
C ILE A 480 37.49 13.39 1.67
N THR A 481 37.86 12.15 1.34
CA THR A 481 37.10 11.24 0.47
C THR A 481 36.62 9.98 1.16
N SER A 482 37.12 9.63 2.35
CA SER A 482 36.71 8.42 3.06
C SER A 482 36.88 8.51 4.57
N MET A 483 36.13 7.68 5.29
CA MET A 483 36.27 7.40 6.71
C MET A 483 36.18 5.89 6.96
N GLU A 484 37.16 5.34 7.66
CA GLU A 484 37.14 4.01 8.27
C GLU A 484 36.97 4.19 9.78
N ALA A 485 36.02 3.48 10.37
CA ALA A 485 35.72 3.51 11.79
C ALA A 485 35.76 2.09 12.38
N HIS A 486 36.31 1.96 13.58
CA HIS A 486 36.19 0.77 14.40
C HIS A 486 35.59 1.13 15.76
N TRP A 487 34.71 0.30 16.30
CA TRP A 487 34.00 0.55 17.56
C TRP A 487 33.95 -0.70 18.43
N GLY A 488 33.45 -0.56 19.66
CA GLY A 488 33.29 -1.69 20.56
C GLY A 488 32.86 -1.28 21.97
N GLN A 489 32.62 -2.28 22.80
CA GLN A 489 32.12 -2.10 24.16
C GLN A 489 33.21 -1.73 25.17
N LYS A 490 32.92 -0.72 26.01
CA LYS A 490 33.77 -0.28 27.13
C LYS A 490 32.88 0.07 28.33
N ASP A 491 33.01 -0.71 29.40
CA ASP A 491 32.29 -0.53 30.67
C ASP A 491 30.76 -0.43 30.53
N GLY A 492 30.20 -1.11 29.52
CA GLY A 492 28.75 -1.09 29.20
C GLY A 492 28.35 -0.06 28.15
N HIS A 493 29.29 0.77 27.66
CA HIS A 493 29.05 1.73 26.58
C HIS A 493 29.76 1.32 25.28
N THR A 494 29.03 1.31 24.16
CA THR A 494 29.68 1.28 22.83
C THR A 494 30.40 2.61 22.59
N ARG A 495 31.68 2.56 22.18
CA ARG A 495 32.53 3.73 21.90
C ARG A 495 33.21 3.58 20.55
N ILE A 496 33.60 4.69 19.91
CA ILE A 496 34.51 4.65 18.75
C ILE A 496 35.95 4.44 19.24
N PHE A 497 36.56 3.35 18.77
CA PHE A 497 37.89 2.92 19.19
C PHE A 497 39.00 3.40 18.26
N TYR A 498 38.74 3.51 16.96
CA TYR A 498 39.69 4.00 15.96
C TYR A 498 38.96 4.69 14.80
N LEU A 499 39.60 5.72 14.25
CA LEU A 499 39.19 6.40 13.03
C LEU A 499 40.39 6.56 12.09
N ASN A 500 40.13 6.49 10.79
CA ASN A 500 41.09 6.75 9.73
C ASN A 500 40.38 7.45 8.56
N PHE A 501 40.83 8.65 8.21
CA PHE A 501 40.27 9.42 7.10
C PHE A 501 41.25 9.47 5.94
N GLY A 502 40.75 9.25 4.72
CA GLY A 502 41.51 9.37 3.47
C GLY A 502 41.20 10.64 2.70
N THR A 503 42.18 11.15 1.96
CA THR A 503 42.05 12.34 1.09
C THR A 503 42.22 12.01 -0.39
N SER A 504 41.76 12.91 -1.26
CA SER A 504 41.95 12.84 -2.71
C SER A 504 43.43 12.91 -3.15
N ALA A 505 44.33 13.40 -2.29
CA ALA A 505 45.77 13.37 -2.51
C ALA A 505 46.47 12.09 -1.99
N GLY A 506 45.72 11.18 -1.35
CA GLY A 506 46.27 9.95 -0.74
C GLY A 506 46.93 10.16 0.63
N ASN A 507 46.86 11.35 1.22
CA ASN A 507 47.19 11.57 2.63
C ASN A 507 46.11 10.96 3.53
N THR A 508 46.49 10.55 4.74
CA THR A 508 45.55 10.05 5.76
C THR A 508 45.78 10.70 7.12
N VAL A 509 44.75 10.68 7.97
CA VAL A 509 44.85 10.94 9.41
C VAL A 509 44.15 9.82 10.17
N SER A 510 44.81 9.24 11.17
CA SER A 510 44.22 8.21 12.02
C SER A 510 44.65 8.32 13.49
N ALA A 511 43.80 7.81 14.38
CA ALA A 511 44.02 7.78 15.82
C ALA A 511 43.26 6.61 16.45
N GLY A 512 43.60 6.26 17.70
CA GLY A 512 42.93 5.20 18.45
C GLY A 512 43.54 3.81 18.25
N SER A 513 42.78 2.76 18.58
CA SER A 513 43.19 1.35 18.42
C SER A 513 42.12 0.51 17.72
N GLN A 514 42.51 -0.32 16.75
CA GLN A 514 41.57 -1.13 15.97
C GLN A 514 40.92 -2.24 16.81
N THR A 515 39.59 -2.34 16.72
CA THR A 515 38.77 -3.46 17.22
C THR A 515 38.30 -4.35 16.08
N GLU A 516 37.58 -5.43 16.39
CA GLU A 516 37.05 -6.38 15.40
C GLU A 516 35.91 -5.77 14.57
N GLU A 517 34.96 -5.09 15.23
CA GLU A 517 33.86 -4.37 14.57
C GLU A 517 34.40 -3.12 13.86
N LYS A 518 34.16 -3.06 12.54
CA LYS A 518 34.66 -1.99 11.68
C LYS A 518 33.83 -1.84 10.41
N ALA A 519 33.86 -0.63 9.86
CA ALA A 519 33.28 -0.31 8.57
C ALA A 519 34.04 0.85 7.90
N SER A 520 33.84 1.01 6.60
CA SER A 520 34.44 2.09 5.82
C SER A 520 33.45 2.67 4.83
N ILE A 521 33.39 3.99 4.76
CA ILE A 521 32.56 4.77 3.85
C ILE A 521 33.43 5.65 2.96
N THR A 522 32.94 5.90 1.76
CA THR A 522 33.59 6.76 0.75
C THR A 522 32.58 7.83 0.32
N ALA A 523 33.06 9.03 0.07
CA ALA A 523 32.26 10.13 -0.46
C ALA A 523 31.63 9.73 -1.81
N PRO A 524 30.35 10.03 -2.05
CA PRO A 524 29.75 9.94 -3.37
C PRO A 524 30.51 10.80 -4.40
N GLU A 525 30.41 10.44 -5.69
CA GLU A 525 31.08 11.19 -6.75
C GLU A 525 30.66 12.68 -6.74
N GLY A 526 31.66 13.57 -6.68
CA GLY A 526 31.45 15.02 -6.57
C GLY A 526 31.21 15.57 -5.17
N TYR A 527 31.35 14.74 -4.11
CA TYR A 527 31.20 15.15 -2.71
C TYR A 527 32.51 15.01 -1.91
N GLN A 528 32.59 15.70 -0.77
CA GLN A 528 33.67 15.63 0.22
C GLN A 528 33.11 15.68 1.64
N LEU A 529 33.94 15.43 2.67
CA LEU A 529 33.55 15.69 4.06
C LEU A 529 33.24 17.18 4.28
N GLY A 530 32.04 17.52 4.75
CA GLY A 530 31.65 18.88 5.11
C GLY A 530 31.35 19.09 6.61
N GLY A 531 31.05 18.01 7.34
CA GLY A 531 30.75 18.00 8.77
C GLY A 531 30.53 16.59 9.31
N PHE A 532 30.13 16.47 10.57
CA PHE A 532 29.84 15.20 11.25
C PHE A 532 28.43 15.19 11.85
N PHE A 533 27.93 14.00 12.17
CA PHE A 533 26.76 13.82 13.04
C PHE A 533 26.96 12.58 13.92
N GLY A 534 26.26 12.51 15.04
CA GLY A 534 26.28 11.31 15.88
C GLY A 534 26.09 11.64 17.36
N ARG A 535 26.86 10.96 18.22
CA ARG A 535 26.76 11.12 19.68
C ARG A 535 28.12 11.18 20.37
N ASP A 536 28.25 12.08 21.34
CA ASP A 536 29.51 12.36 22.03
C ASP A 536 29.38 12.69 23.53
N GLY A 537 30.52 12.77 24.19
CA GLY A 537 30.66 13.22 25.57
C GLY A 537 32.14 13.45 25.88
N ASP A 538 32.66 12.79 26.91
CA ASP A 538 34.12 12.76 27.15
C ASP A 538 34.89 11.99 26.05
N GLU A 539 34.20 11.15 25.28
CA GLU A 539 34.70 10.37 24.12
C GLU A 539 33.61 10.35 23.03
N ILE A 540 33.93 9.93 21.80
CA ILE A 540 32.93 9.73 20.73
C ILE A 540 32.24 8.36 20.90
N ASP A 541 30.91 8.36 21.00
CA ASP A 541 30.06 7.18 21.16
C ASP A 541 29.53 6.65 19.82
N LEU A 542 29.09 7.57 18.95
CA LEU A 542 28.57 7.28 17.61
C LEU A 542 28.98 8.36 16.62
N LEU A 543 29.29 7.98 15.37
CA LEU A 543 29.75 8.90 14.34
C LEU A 543 29.29 8.48 12.94
N GLY A 544 28.67 9.40 12.22
CA GLY A 544 28.57 9.46 10.77
C GLY A 544 29.16 10.76 10.23
N VAL A 545 29.20 10.90 8.90
CA VAL A 545 29.71 12.09 8.22
C VAL A 545 28.65 12.75 7.36
N VAL A 546 28.70 14.07 7.30
CA VAL A 546 27.96 14.88 6.34
C VAL A 546 28.84 15.05 5.11
N TRP A 547 28.47 14.40 4.01
CA TRP A 547 29.07 14.62 2.70
C TRP A 547 28.47 15.87 2.06
N THR A 548 29.28 16.81 1.62
CA THR A 548 28.81 18.02 0.91
C THR A 548 29.34 18.07 -0.52
N SER A 549 28.52 18.59 -1.44
CA SER A 549 28.94 18.78 -2.83
C SER A 549 30.16 19.69 -2.91
N ILE A 550 31.19 19.27 -3.66
CA ILE A 550 32.41 20.06 -3.92
C ILE A 550 32.07 21.29 -4.78
N GLU A 551 31.10 21.16 -5.68
CA GLU A 551 30.56 22.28 -6.45
C GLU A 551 29.46 22.97 -5.65
N VAL A 552 29.33 24.29 -5.80
CA VAL A 552 28.19 25.04 -5.25
C VAL A 552 26.91 24.57 -5.94
N VAL A 553 25.97 24.09 -5.13
CA VAL A 553 24.62 23.72 -5.55
C VAL A 553 23.69 24.80 -5.02
N GLU A 554 23.03 25.52 -5.94
CA GLU A 554 21.91 26.40 -5.64
C GLU A 554 20.66 25.53 -5.41
N GLU A 555 20.50 25.01 -4.20
CA GLU A 555 19.23 24.40 -3.80
C GLU A 555 18.20 25.51 -3.55
N ALA A 556 16.98 25.33 -4.05
CA ALA A 556 15.85 26.04 -3.46
C ALA A 556 15.82 25.67 -1.97
N PRO A 557 15.62 26.63 -1.04
CA PRO A 557 15.55 26.31 0.37
C PRO A 557 14.51 25.20 0.54
N ALA A 558 14.86 24.13 1.25
CA ALA A 558 13.93 23.05 1.53
C ALA A 558 12.66 23.70 2.10
N THR A 559 11.57 23.66 1.33
CA THR A 559 10.28 24.12 1.81
C THR A 559 9.99 23.26 3.02
N ALA A 560 9.93 23.88 4.20
CA ALA A 560 9.48 23.18 5.40
C ALA A 560 8.06 22.69 5.10
N VAL A 561 7.92 21.40 4.77
CA VAL A 561 6.64 20.80 4.39
C VAL A 561 5.86 20.47 5.67
N SER A 562 5.80 21.44 6.59
CA SER A 562 5.07 21.32 7.83
C SER A 562 3.59 21.53 7.54
N ALA A 563 2.95 20.44 7.12
CA ALA A 563 1.53 20.24 7.34
C ALA A 563 1.18 20.38 8.84
N ASP A 564 2.15 20.17 9.73
CA ASP A 564 1.93 20.08 11.17
C ASP A 564 1.76 21.47 11.84
N GLU A 565 2.41 22.54 11.35
CA GLU A 565 2.12 23.95 11.75
C GLU A 565 0.72 24.42 11.32
N ASP A 566 0.10 23.73 10.36
CA ASP A 566 -1.25 24.03 9.88
C ASP A 566 -2.34 23.32 10.69
N ILE A 567 -1.97 22.56 11.73
CA ILE A 567 -2.88 21.95 12.72
C ILE A 567 -2.66 22.57 14.09
N VAL A 568 -3.74 22.97 14.77
CA VAL A 568 -3.71 23.40 16.17
C VAL A 568 -4.80 22.69 16.96
N LEU A 569 -4.41 21.88 17.94
CA LEU A 569 -5.33 21.19 18.84
C LEU A 569 -5.64 22.10 20.04
N SER A 570 -6.90 22.17 20.45
CA SER A 570 -7.30 23.03 21.58
C SER A 570 -7.03 22.39 22.94
N GLU A 571 -7.15 23.21 24.00
CA GLU A 571 -7.43 22.68 25.34
C GLU A 571 -8.65 21.76 25.34
N THR A 572 -8.72 20.84 26.31
CA THR A 572 -9.84 19.87 26.43
C THR A 572 -10.64 20.11 27.71
N PHE A 573 -11.94 20.27 27.55
CA PHE A 573 -12.89 20.63 28.61
C PHE A 573 -13.69 19.40 29.06
N GLY A 574 -13.70 19.11 30.38
CA GLY A 574 -14.43 17.96 30.95
C GLY A 574 -13.58 17.01 31.80
N GLY A 575 -14.00 15.74 31.88
CA GLY A 575 -13.52 14.73 32.83
C GLY A 575 -12.52 13.69 32.31
N PRO A 576 -11.90 12.91 33.23
CA PRO A 576 -11.03 11.78 32.91
C PRO A 576 -11.83 10.46 32.76
N HIS A 577 -13.06 10.52 32.25
CA HIS A 577 -13.91 9.33 32.03
C HIS A 577 -13.98 9.01 30.53
N GLY A 578 -14.81 8.05 30.12
CA GLY A 578 -14.98 7.69 28.72
C GLY A 578 -13.76 7.04 28.05
N ILE A 579 -13.89 6.88 26.73
CA ILE A 579 -12.91 6.35 25.81
C ILE A 579 -12.28 7.51 25.04
N ALA A 580 -10.94 7.54 24.94
CA ALA A 580 -10.24 8.61 24.23
C ALA A 580 -10.48 8.49 22.72
N PHE A 581 -10.60 9.63 22.04
CA PHE A 581 -10.79 9.69 20.60
C PHE A 581 -10.06 10.89 20.00
N SER A 582 -9.66 10.79 18.73
CA SER A 582 -9.16 11.90 17.94
C SER A 582 -9.50 11.74 16.46
N ASP A 583 -10.04 12.79 15.83
CA ASP A 583 -10.29 12.83 14.39
C ASP A 583 -9.04 13.12 13.56
N ILE A 584 -7.86 13.25 14.18
CA ILE A 584 -6.63 13.73 13.53
C ILE A 584 -6.24 12.94 12.27
N ASN A 585 -6.43 11.62 12.28
CA ASN A 585 -6.14 10.74 11.13
C ASN A 585 -7.18 10.86 10.00
N SER A 586 -8.36 11.40 10.30
CA SER A 586 -9.45 11.68 9.35
C SER A 586 -9.38 13.10 8.76
N ILE A 587 -8.46 13.94 9.23
CA ILE A 587 -8.28 15.29 8.71
C ILE A 587 -7.56 15.25 7.37
N LYS A 588 -8.03 16.11 6.45
CA LYS A 588 -7.39 16.48 5.20
C LYS A 588 -7.46 18.00 5.09
N PHE A 589 -6.43 18.65 4.59
CA PHE A 589 -6.45 20.11 4.38
C PHE A 589 -7.31 20.50 3.18
N GLY A 590 -7.67 21.77 3.08
CA GLY A 590 -8.71 22.27 2.17
C GLY A 590 -10.12 21.77 2.50
N GLN A 591 -10.32 21.27 3.73
CA GLN A 591 -11.58 20.68 4.18
C GLN A 591 -12.75 21.67 4.12
N LYS A 592 -13.93 21.17 3.76
CA LYS A 592 -15.19 21.94 3.79
C LYS A 592 -16.22 21.23 4.66
N ALA A 593 -16.38 21.72 5.89
CA ALA A 593 -17.47 21.31 6.76
C ALA A 593 -18.81 21.80 6.19
N THR A 594 -19.83 20.93 6.17
CA THR A 594 -21.18 21.23 5.67
C THR A 594 -22.23 21.27 6.76
N SER A 595 -22.04 20.50 7.84
CA SER A 595 -22.91 20.59 9.01
C SER A 595 -22.21 20.22 10.31
N LEU A 596 -22.75 20.74 11.41
CA LEU A 596 -22.43 20.37 12.77
C LEU A 596 -23.72 19.95 13.49
N THR A 597 -23.72 18.76 14.07
CA THR A 597 -24.86 18.23 14.85
C THR A 597 -24.45 18.02 16.31
N ILE A 598 -25.34 18.36 17.23
CA ILE A 598 -25.22 18.09 18.67
C ILE A 598 -26.41 17.24 19.11
N ARG A 599 -26.12 16.13 19.82
CA ARG A 599 -27.12 15.35 20.55
C ARG A 599 -27.09 15.77 22.02
N SER A 600 -28.21 16.24 22.56
CA SER A 600 -28.27 16.67 23.97
C SER A 600 -29.66 16.64 24.60
N ASP A 601 -29.69 16.55 25.94
CA ASP A 601 -30.81 16.93 26.81
C ASP A 601 -30.28 17.82 27.94
N LYS A 602 -30.05 17.28 29.14
CA LYS A 602 -29.39 17.97 30.26
C LYS A 602 -27.87 17.98 30.17
N ARG A 603 -27.32 17.12 29.32
CA ARG A 603 -25.89 16.93 29.03
C ARG A 603 -25.72 16.77 27.52
N VAL A 604 -24.46 16.74 27.07
CA VAL A 604 -24.11 16.48 25.68
C VAL A 604 -23.89 14.98 25.53
N ASP A 605 -24.78 14.34 24.78
CA ASP A 605 -24.75 12.91 24.52
C ASP A 605 -23.75 12.60 23.38
N ALA A 606 -23.75 13.40 22.30
CA ALA A 606 -22.79 13.28 21.20
C ALA A 606 -22.58 14.59 20.42
N VAL A 607 -21.49 14.65 19.66
CA VAL A 607 -21.20 15.68 18.65
C VAL A 607 -20.85 15.03 17.30
N THR A 608 -21.27 15.63 16.19
CA THR A 608 -21.01 15.14 14.83
C THR A 608 -20.61 16.27 13.90
N LEU A 609 -19.46 16.15 13.22
CA LEU A 609 -19.04 17.03 12.13
C LEU A 609 -19.21 16.31 10.79
N GLN A 610 -19.82 16.97 9.81
CA GLN A 610 -19.89 16.50 8.43
C GLN A 610 -19.02 17.37 7.53
N VAL A 611 -18.25 16.71 6.67
CA VAL A 611 -17.31 17.27 5.71
C VAL A 611 -17.66 16.71 4.33
N ALA A 612 -17.67 17.55 3.28
CA ALA A 612 -17.99 17.12 1.91
C ALA A 612 -16.79 17.16 0.94
N ALA A 613 -15.73 17.90 1.26
CA ALA A 613 -14.53 18.02 0.44
C ALA A 613 -13.28 18.04 1.34
N PRO A 614 -12.11 17.52 0.89
CA PRO A 614 -11.88 16.88 -0.41
C PRO A 614 -12.47 15.46 -0.54
N ALA A 615 -12.94 14.87 0.56
CA ALA A 615 -13.71 13.62 0.59
C ALA A 615 -14.89 13.77 1.57
N GLU A 616 -15.95 13.00 1.37
CA GLU A 616 -17.06 12.96 2.33
C GLU A 616 -16.65 12.20 3.60
N VAL A 617 -16.74 12.85 4.76
CA VAL A 617 -16.41 12.27 6.06
C VAL A 617 -17.44 12.72 7.09
N THR A 618 -17.93 11.77 7.91
CA THR A 618 -18.78 12.06 9.07
C THR A 618 -18.05 11.59 10.33
N MET A 619 -17.64 12.53 11.17
CA MET A 619 -16.96 12.28 12.44
C MET A 619 -18.00 12.37 13.56
N THR A 620 -18.25 11.31 14.33
CA THR A 620 -19.25 11.29 15.41
C THR A 620 -18.68 10.73 16.70
N HIS A 621 -18.83 11.45 17.81
CA HIS A 621 -18.31 11.07 19.12
C HIS A 621 -19.36 11.20 20.20
N GLY A 622 -19.62 10.11 20.93
CA GLY A 622 -20.63 10.01 21.98
C GLY A 622 -21.75 9.03 21.66
N GLY A 623 -22.79 9.03 22.49
CA GLY A 623 -23.87 8.05 22.45
C GLY A 623 -25.12 8.48 21.70
N THR A 624 -26.04 7.54 21.53
CA THR A 624 -27.34 7.73 20.86
C THR A 624 -28.41 8.44 21.71
N GLY A 625 -28.02 8.98 22.87
CA GLY A 625 -28.91 9.72 23.78
C GLY A 625 -29.34 11.09 23.26
N GLY A 626 -29.99 11.88 24.12
CA GLY A 626 -30.41 13.25 23.81
C GLY A 626 -31.37 13.41 22.63
N THR A 627 -31.56 14.67 22.21
CA THR A 627 -32.24 15.08 20.97
C THR A 627 -31.22 15.72 20.04
N GLU A 628 -31.32 15.44 18.73
CA GLU A 628 -30.48 16.06 17.71
C GLU A 628 -30.87 17.51 17.40
N GLN A 629 -29.85 18.34 17.23
CA GLN A 629 -29.93 19.65 16.60
C GLN A 629 -28.79 19.76 15.59
N THR A 630 -29.07 20.25 14.38
CA THR A 630 -28.10 20.37 13.30
C THR A 630 -28.04 21.81 12.80
N LEU A 631 -26.82 22.31 12.60
CA LEU A 631 -26.51 23.57 11.93
C LEU A 631 -25.86 23.22 10.59
N THR A 632 -26.55 23.52 9.50
CA THR A 632 -25.95 23.52 8.16
C THR A 632 -25.15 24.81 7.98
N LEU A 633 -23.93 24.70 7.48
CA LEU A 633 -23.06 25.83 7.17
C LEU A 633 -23.33 26.31 5.74
N GLY A 634 -23.37 27.62 5.52
CA GLY A 634 -23.47 28.23 4.20
C GLY A 634 -22.14 28.19 3.41
N ASP A 635 -22.17 28.56 2.14
CA ASP A 635 -20.98 28.60 1.28
C ASP A 635 -19.88 29.50 1.87
N GLY A 636 -18.75 28.88 2.24
CA GLY A 636 -17.63 29.59 2.87
C GLY A 636 -17.83 29.97 4.33
N GLU A 637 -18.92 29.52 4.97
CA GLU A 637 -19.10 29.61 6.41
C GLU A 637 -18.31 28.49 7.11
N TYR A 638 -17.63 28.84 8.21
CA TYR A 638 -16.82 27.91 8.99
C TYR A 638 -16.94 28.20 10.48
N ILE A 639 -16.63 27.22 11.32
CA ILE A 639 -16.72 27.34 12.78
C ILE A 639 -15.43 27.99 13.32
N THR A 640 -15.59 28.98 14.20
CA THR A 640 -14.50 29.82 14.72
C THR A 640 -14.26 29.65 16.21
N SER A 641 -15.22 29.09 16.96
CA SER A 641 -15.08 28.85 18.41
C SER A 641 -16.06 27.80 18.95
N MET A 642 -15.67 27.22 20.09
CA MET A 642 -16.48 26.32 20.91
C MET A 642 -16.41 26.77 22.38
N GLU A 643 -17.55 27.05 23.01
CA GLU A 643 -17.71 27.07 24.48
C GLU A 643 -18.14 25.67 24.94
N ALA A 644 -17.52 25.14 25.99
CA ALA A 644 -17.88 23.86 26.59
C ALA A 644 -17.92 23.97 28.13
N ASN A 645 -19.01 23.52 28.73
CA ASN A 645 -19.28 23.64 30.16
C ASN A 645 -19.46 22.24 30.75
N TRP A 646 -18.85 21.98 31.90
CA TRP A 646 -18.79 20.65 32.51
C TRP A 646 -19.14 20.67 34.00
N ASP A 647 -19.59 19.54 34.52
CA ASP A 647 -19.82 19.33 35.96
C ASP A 647 -19.85 17.83 36.30
N LYS A 648 -20.04 17.50 37.58
CA LYS A 648 -20.12 16.13 38.08
C LYS A 648 -21.55 15.62 38.17
N LYS A 649 -21.78 14.46 37.57
CA LYS A 649 -23.00 13.64 37.69
C LYS A 649 -22.62 12.28 38.27
N ASP A 650 -23.20 11.90 39.41
CA ASP A 650 -23.02 10.57 40.02
C ASP A 650 -21.53 10.18 40.24
N GLY A 651 -20.67 11.18 40.46
CA GLY A 651 -19.20 11.00 40.60
C GLY A 651 -18.41 11.18 39.31
N HIS A 652 -19.03 11.06 38.13
CA HIS A 652 -18.41 11.24 36.82
C HIS A 652 -18.45 12.71 36.38
N THR A 653 -17.31 13.25 35.95
CA THR A 653 -17.24 14.61 35.34
C THR A 653 -17.55 14.52 33.85
N ARG A 654 -18.56 15.25 33.37
CA ARG A 654 -19.05 15.17 31.97
C ARG A 654 -19.26 16.55 31.35
N VAL A 655 -19.34 16.61 30.01
CA VAL A 655 -19.73 17.83 29.30
C VAL A 655 -21.26 17.99 29.40
N PHE A 656 -21.68 19.07 30.06
CA PHE A 656 -23.08 19.39 30.31
C PHE A 656 -23.68 20.31 29.25
N TYR A 657 -22.87 21.15 28.61
CA TYR A 657 -23.29 22.06 27.55
C TYR A 657 -22.14 22.31 26.57
N VAL A 658 -22.48 22.46 25.29
CA VAL A 658 -21.58 22.98 24.25
C VAL A 658 -22.30 24.05 23.43
N SER A 659 -21.55 25.03 22.95
CA SER A 659 -21.99 26.02 21.97
C SER A 659 -20.90 26.28 20.95
N PHE A 660 -21.24 26.36 19.68
CA PHE A 660 -20.31 26.66 18.59
C PHE A 660 -20.77 27.92 17.86
N THR A 661 -19.81 28.77 17.48
CA THR A 661 -20.07 30.00 16.71
C THR A 661 -19.35 29.95 15.37
N THR A 662 -20.00 30.44 14.31
CA THR A 662 -19.45 30.47 12.95
C THR A 662 -18.91 31.83 12.55
N SER A 663 -18.18 31.89 11.43
CA SER A 663 -17.70 33.12 10.79
C SER A 663 -18.83 34.05 10.31
N ALA A 664 -20.04 33.51 10.07
CA ALA A 664 -21.24 34.29 9.79
C ALA A 664 -21.97 34.79 11.05
N GLY A 665 -21.52 34.39 12.25
CA GLY A 665 -22.16 34.70 13.53
C GLY A 665 -23.38 33.83 13.84
N ASN A 666 -23.59 32.74 13.11
CA ASN A 666 -24.58 31.72 13.48
C ASN A 666 -24.07 30.93 14.68
N THR A 667 -24.99 30.41 15.49
CA THR A 667 -24.67 29.63 16.69
C THR A 667 -25.54 28.40 16.81
N ILE A 668 -24.95 27.28 17.22
CA ILE A 668 -25.67 26.08 17.68
C ILE A 668 -25.23 25.76 19.10
N SER A 669 -26.16 25.33 19.96
CA SER A 669 -25.83 24.94 21.33
C SER A 669 -26.78 23.88 21.89
N GLY A 670 -26.26 22.94 22.66
CA GLY A 670 -27.03 21.87 23.30
C GLY A 670 -26.60 21.64 24.75
N GLY A 671 -27.50 21.12 25.58
CA GLY A 671 -27.26 20.82 26.99
C GLY A 671 -27.68 21.91 27.98
N THR A 672 -27.18 21.84 29.22
CA THR A 672 -27.48 22.80 30.32
C THR A 672 -26.18 23.47 30.81
N PRO A 673 -26.06 24.81 30.77
CA PRO A 673 -24.87 25.51 31.26
C PRO A 673 -24.56 25.26 32.74
N THR A 674 -23.27 25.20 33.08
CA THR A 674 -22.73 24.99 34.44
C THR A 674 -21.70 26.06 34.79
N ASP A 675 -21.24 26.09 36.05
CA ASP A 675 -20.25 27.08 36.52
C ASP A 675 -18.83 26.83 35.99
N ASN A 676 -18.44 25.57 35.74
CA ASN A 676 -17.14 25.25 35.12
C ASN A 676 -17.27 25.31 33.60
N LYS A 677 -16.51 26.19 32.96
CA LYS A 677 -16.56 26.40 31.52
C LYS A 677 -15.25 26.91 30.95
N GLY A 678 -15.08 26.68 29.65
CA GLY A 678 -13.93 27.12 28.87
C GLY A 678 -14.31 27.35 27.42
N THR A 679 -13.44 28.04 26.69
CA THR A 679 -13.68 28.40 25.29
C THR A 679 -12.44 28.11 24.47
N ALA A 680 -12.56 27.27 23.45
CA ALA A 680 -11.57 27.14 22.38
C ALA A 680 -11.93 28.14 21.27
N THR A 681 -10.95 28.92 20.82
CA THR A 681 -11.09 29.85 19.69
C THR A 681 -10.06 29.49 18.63
N ALA A 682 -10.49 29.46 17.35
CA ALA A 682 -9.59 29.23 16.23
C ALA A 682 -8.55 30.37 16.12
N PRO A 683 -7.28 30.06 15.81
CA PRO A 683 -6.32 31.08 15.39
C PRO A 683 -6.79 31.83 14.13
N GLU A 684 -6.21 33.00 13.87
CA GLU A 684 -6.57 33.78 12.66
C GLU A 684 -6.26 32.98 11.39
N GLY A 685 -7.27 32.80 10.54
CA GLY A 685 -7.16 32.00 9.30
C GLY A 685 -7.38 30.49 9.47
N PHE A 686 -7.87 30.03 10.63
CA PHE A 686 -8.16 28.62 10.89
C PHE A 686 -9.67 28.33 10.98
N GLN A 687 -10.04 27.06 10.76
CA GLN A 687 -11.40 26.52 10.84
C GLN A 687 -11.45 25.19 11.61
N LEU A 688 -12.64 24.80 12.10
CA LEU A 688 -12.84 23.46 12.68
C LEU A 688 -12.74 22.37 11.61
N SER A 689 -11.88 21.38 11.85
CA SER A 689 -11.69 20.21 10.99
C SER A 689 -12.02 18.86 11.66
N GLY A 690 -12.14 18.83 12.99
CA GLY A 690 -12.48 17.62 13.74
C GLY A 690 -12.45 17.84 15.24
N PHE A 691 -12.66 16.78 16.01
CA PHE A 691 -12.68 16.78 17.47
C PHE A 691 -11.59 15.87 18.04
N HIS A 692 -11.27 16.11 19.31
CA HIS A 692 -10.49 15.17 20.12
C HIS A 692 -10.98 15.24 21.56
N GLY A 693 -10.94 14.14 22.32
CA GLY A 693 -11.53 14.16 23.64
C GLY A 693 -11.69 12.78 24.25
N ARG A 694 -12.74 12.64 25.07
CA ARG A 694 -13.16 11.37 25.66
C ARG A 694 -14.69 11.25 25.67
N ALA A 695 -15.23 10.14 25.19
CA ALA A 695 -16.67 9.90 25.14
C ALA A 695 -17.03 8.41 25.33
N ALA A 696 -18.29 8.14 25.64
CA ALA A 696 -18.91 6.82 25.63
C ALA A 696 -20.42 7.02 25.37
N ASP A 697 -21.31 6.59 26.27
CA ASP A 697 -22.75 6.90 26.23
C ASP A 697 -23.05 8.42 26.19
N GLU A 698 -22.14 9.25 26.73
CA GLU A 698 -22.20 10.71 26.73
C GLU A 698 -20.77 11.27 26.46
N VAL A 699 -20.65 12.56 26.14
CA VAL A 699 -19.35 13.22 26.00
C VAL A 699 -18.78 13.56 27.37
N ASP A 700 -17.70 12.86 27.78
CA ASP A 700 -17.04 13.09 29.07
C ASP A 700 -16.04 14.26 29.00
N LYS A 701 -15.33 14.42 27.87
CA LYS A 701 -14.35 15.49 27.61
C LYS A 701 -14.32 15.88 26.12
N LEU A 702 -14.20 17.18 25.79
CA LEU A 702 -14.16 17.65 24.41
C LEU A 702 -13.13 18.77 24.18
N GLY A 703 -12.40 18.66 23.08
CA GLY A 703 -11.57 19.68 22.44
C GLY A 703 -11.77 19.62 20.92
N VAL A 704 -11.18 20.57 20.21
CA VAL A 704 -11.38 20.81 18.77
C VAL A 704 -10.04 20.89 18.05
N ILE A 705 -9.99 20.33 16.85
CA ILE A 705 -8.84 20.40 15.96
C ILE A 705 -9.09 21.51 14.94
N TRP A 706 -8.24 22.52 14.98
CA TRP A 706 -8.24 23.62 14.03
C TRP A 706 -7.27 23.33 12.88
N THR A 707 -7.66 23.60 11.64
CA THR A 707 -6.75 23.59 10.49
C THR A 707 -6.69 24.96 9.81
N ARG A 708 -5.54 25.33 9.23
CA ARG A 708 -5.44 26.57 8.44
C ARG A 708 -6.27 26.45 7.16
N ILE A 709 -7.14 27.43 6.91
CA ILE A 709 -8.07 27.44 5.77
C ILE A 709 -7.32 27.46 4.42
N SER A 710 -6.15 28.10 4.37
CA SER A 710 -5.31 28.16 3.17
C SER A 710 -4.38 26.98 2.98
N ALA A 711 -4.30 26.06 3.95
CA ALA A 711 -3.49 24.86 3.81
C ALA A 711 -4.09 23.96 2.73
N THR A 712 -3.23 23.44 1.86
CA THR A 712 -3.52 22.29 1.02
C THR A 712 -2.97 21.04 1.71
N ASN A 713 -3.43 19.85 1.30
CA ASN A 713 -2.65 18.67 1.67
C ASN A 713 -1.26 18.86 1.06
N ILE A 714 -0.23 18.23 1.65
CA ILE A 714 1.07 18.11 1.00
C ILE A 714 0.76 17.74 -0.45
N GLU A 715 1.25 18.53 -1.42
CA GLU A 715 1.20 18.10 -2.81
C GLU A 715 2.15 16.91 -2.87
N LEU A 716 1.57 15.73 -2.63
CA LEU A 716 2.24 14.48 -2.71
C LEU A 716 2.53 14.29 -4.20
N THR A 717 3.59 14.90 -4.72
CA THR A 717 4.02 14.70 -6.10
C THR A 717 4.22 13.21 -6.25
N ASN A 718 3.43 12.55 -7.10
CA ASN A 718 3.75 11.20 -7.53
C ASN A 718 5.14 11.30 -8.13
N PRO A 719 6.16 10.58 -7.60
CA PRO A 719 7.51 10.69 -8.13
C PRO A 719 7.50 10.28 -9.60
N ALA A 720 7.76 11.25 -10.48
CA ALA A 720 8.04 11.00 -11.89
C ALA A 720 9.36 10.21 -11.97
N GLY A 721 9.28 8.87 -11.95
CA GLY A 721 10.45 8.01 -12.11
C GLY A 721 10.44 6.64 -11.43
N THR A 722 9.55 6.33 -10.47
CA THR A 722 9.50 4.96 -9.85
C THR A 722 8.41 4.06 -10.41
N GLY A 723 7.37 4.64 -11.03
CA GLY A 723 6.55 3.98 -12.03
C GLY A 723 6.91 4.52 -13.41
N ASN A 724 7.89 3.93 -14.09
CA ASN A 724 8.04 4.17 -15.54
C ASN A 724 6.71 3.78 -16.23
N GLY A 725 6.33 4.50 -17.29
CA GLY A 725 4.94 4.64 -17.79
C GLY A 725 4.23 3.38 -18.33
N THR A 726 4.66 2.19 -17.98
CA THR A 726 4.15 0.90 -18.47
C THR A 726 2.80 0.49 -17.84
N TYR A 727 2.43 1.00 -16.66
CA TYR A 727 1.37 0.39 -15.81
C TYR A 727 0.28 1.34 -15.25
N GLY A 728 0.10 2.53 -15.84
CA GLY A 728 -1.15 3.31 -15.75
C GLY A 728 -1.52 4.01 -14.42
N THR A 729 -1.02 3.59 -13.26
CA THR A 729 -1.17 4.35 -11.99
C THR A 729 0.08 4.25 -11.11
N THR A 730 0.57 5.39 -10.61
CA THR A 730 1.65 5.41 -9.59
C THR A 730 1.02 5.28 -8.21
N ILE A 731 1.18 4.12 -7.57
CA ILE A 731 0.76 3.89 -6.18
C ILE A 731 1.96 4.12 -5.28
N ARG A 732 1.75 4.85 -4.18
CA ARG A 732 2.82 5.16 -3.22
C ARG A 732 3.29 3.91 -2.51
N ASN A 733 4.61 3.74 -2.40
CA ASN A 733 5.22 2.76 -1.54
C ASN A 733 5.11 3.22 -0.08
N TRP A 734 3.91 3.12 0.47
CA TRP A 734 3.63 3.35 1.89
C TRP A 734 3.72 2.05 2.68
N VAL A 735 3.96 2.14 3.99
CA VAL A 735 3.90 0.99 4.91
C VAL A 735 2.49 0.39 4.88
N GLY A 736 1.46 1.21 5.08
CA GLY A 736 0.06 0.83 4.91
C GLY A 736 -0.61 0.13 6.11
N PRO A 737 -1.92 -0.14 6.01
CA PRO A 737 -2.78 -0.45 7.16
C PRO A 737 -2.69 -1.89 7.69
N THR A 738 -1.78 -2.71 7.17
CA THR A 738 -1.61 -4.15 7.48
C THR A 738 -0.37 -4.42 8.32
N ILE A 739 0.71 -3.69 8.04
CA ILE A 739 1.96 -3.78 8.77
C ILE A 739 1.69 -3.27 10.19
N GLY A 740 1.82 -4.16 11.17
CA GLY A 740 1.42 -3.94 12.57
C GLY A 740 0.35 -4.89 13.10
N VAL A 741 -0.42 -5.58 12.24
CA VAL A 741 -1.44 -6.54 12.70
C VAL A 741 -0.79 -7.89 13.04
N SER A 742 -0.86 -8.30 14.31
CA SER A 742 -0.33 -9.57 14.79
C SER A 742 -1.26 -10.74 14.46
N SER A 743 -0.76 -11.76 13.77
CA SER A 743 -1.50 -13.00 13.47
C SER A 743 -1.48 -14.04 14.60
N ASP A 744 -0.60 -13.86 15.59
CA ASP A 744 -0.35 -14.75 16.74
C ASP A 744 0.09 -13.89 17.95
N THR A 745 0.52 -14.54 19.02
CA THR A 745 0.90 -14.00 20.33
C THR A 745 2.41 -13.72 20.49
N ALA A 746 3.24 -14.14 19.54
CA ALA A 746 4.65 -13.78 19.39
C ALA A 746 5.19 -14.23 18.01
N CYS A 747 6.40 -13.80 17.65
CA CYS A 747 7.25 -14.44 16.65
C CYS A 747 8.63 -14.82 17.23
N TYR A 748 9.25 -15.90 16.76
CA TYR A 748 10.63 -16.27 17.10
C TYR A 748 11.63 -15.53 16.21
N ARG A 749 12.66 -14.94 16.79
CA ARG A 749 13.69 -14.20 16.06
C ARG A 749 14.66 -15.17 15.39
N LYS A 750 14.98 -14.97 14.10
CA LYS A 750 15.95 -15.81 13.39
C LYS A 750 17.38 -15.39 13.74
N THR A 751 18.23 -16.36 14.04
CA THR A 751 19.66 -16.14 14.33
C THR A 751 20.51 -16.54 13.12
N VAL A 752 21.47 -15.71 12.75
CA VAL A 752 22.50 -15.96 11.74
C VAL A 752 23.86 -15.47 12.29
N PRO A 753 25.01 -16.10 11.97
CA PRO A 753 26.29 -15.61 12.47
C PRO A 753 26.74 -14.35 11.71
N PHE A 754 27.67 -13.59 12.30
CA PHE A 754 28.25 -12.39 11.68
C PHE A 754 28.97 -12.68 10.34
N ASP A 755 29.24 -11.61 9.59
CA ASP A 755 30.26 -11.60 8.54
C ASP A 755 31.69 -11.60 9.12
N SER A 756 32.69 -11.65 8.23
CA SER A 756 34.12 -11.60 8.55
C SER A 756 34.60 -10.28 9.22
N ASN A 757 33.74 -9.28 9.37
CA ASN A 757 34.01 -7.99 10.02
C ASN A 757 33.15 -7.78 11.29
N ASN A 758 32.49 -8.83 11.77
CA ASN A 758 31.61 -8.79 12.96
C ASN A 758 30.35 -7.91 12.75
N ILE A 759 29.88 -7.79 11.49
CA ILE A 759 28.72 -7.00 11.06
C ILE A 759 27.50 -7.88 10.80
N CYS A 760 26.31 -7.36 11.13
CA CYS A 760 25.03 -8.01 10.87
C CYS A 760 24.38 -7.57 9.54
N PRO A 761 23.62 -8.47 8.88
CA PRO A 761 22.82 -8.12 7.71
C PRO A 761 21.66 -7.19 8.08
N LEU A 762 21.13 -6.46 7.09
CA LEU A 762 20.08 -5.47 7.33
C LEU A 762 18.81 -6.13 7.92
N GLY A 763 18.19 -5.48 8.91
CA GLY A 763 17.08 -6.05 9.67
C GLY A 763 17.48 -7.03 10.78
N TYR A 764 18.78 -7.18 11.09
CA TYR A 764 19.29 -7.95 12.23
C TYR A 764 20.07 -7.04 13.19
N GLY A 765 19.87 -7.24 14.48
CA GLY A 765 20.67 -6.66 15.56
C GLY A 765 21.73 -7.64 16.05
N LYS A 766 22.70 -7.14 16.82
CA LYS A 766 23.75 -7.96 17.45
C LYS A 766 23.26 -8.49 18.80
N ASP A 767 23.49 -9.78 19.08
CA ASP A 767 23.12 -10.42 20.35
C ASP A 767 24.21 -11.43 20.73
N ASP A 768 25.01 -11.08 21.74
CA ASP A 768 26.24 -11.76 22.13
C ASP A 768 27.16 -12.11 20.93
N ASP A 769 27.20 -13.40 20.55
CA ASP A 769 28.08 -13.99 19.55
C ASP A 769 27.41 -14.22 18.17
N ASP A 770 26.16 -13.76 17.97
CA ASP A 770 25.41 -13.90 16.71
C ASP A 770 24.63 -12.62 16.32
N CYS A 771 24.07 -12.62 15.10
CA CYS A 771 23.07 -11.67 14.63
C CYS A 771 21.66 -12.23 14.75
N ILE A 772 20.76 -11.50 15.40
CA ILE A 772 19.38 -11.90 15.64
C ILE A 772 18.42 -10.93 14.93
N THR A 773 17.34 -11.42 14.32
CA THR A 773 16.39 -10.54 13.59
C THR A 773 15.82 -9.48 14.53
N GLN A 774 15.74 -8.25 14.04
CA GLN A 774 15.04 -7.16 14.73
C GLN A 774 13.55 -7.47 14.83
N CYS A 775 12.89 -6.86 15.81
CA CYS A 775 11.46 -7.06 16.00
C CYS A 775 10.66 -6.36 14.88
N PRO A 776 9.80 -7.07 14.14
CA PRO A 776 9.01 -6.49 13.06
C PRO A 776 7.85 -5.67 13.63
N MET A 777 7.27 -4.77 12.85
CA MET A 777 6.12 -3.94 13.28
C MET A 777 4.92 -4.74 13.85
N ALA A 778 4.63 -5.94 13.34
CA ALA A 778 3.55 -6.78 13.86
C ALA A 778 3.83 -7.39 15.25
N TYR A 779 5.10 -7.39 15.67
CA TYR A 779 5.58 -7.90 16.95
C TYR A 779 6.72 -6.99 17.42
N PRO A 780 6.45 -5.74 17.84
CA PRO A 780 7.51 -4.73 17.96
C PRO A 780 8.34 -4.86 19.25
N VAL A 781 7.81 -5.52 20.28
CA VAL A 781 8.41 -5.59 21.62
C VAL A 781 9.32 -6.81 21.73
N ARG A 782 10.60 -6.63 22.10
CA ARG A 782 11.54 -7.73 22.33
C ARG A 782 11.21 -8.49 23.62
N CYS A 783 11.09 -9.82 23.52
CA CYS A 783 10.94 -10.72 24.67
C CYS A 783 11.95 -11.87 24.56
N ALA A 784 13.18 -11.63 25.02
CA ALA A 784 14.33 -12.54 24.87
C ALA A 784 14.59 -12.94 23.40
N LEU A 785 14.36 -14.22 23.04
CA LEU A 785 14.54 -14.78 21.68
C LEU A 785 13.29 -14.62 20.80
N GLU A 786 12.25 -13.98 21.32
CA GLU A 786 10.98 -13.74 20.66
C GLU A 786 10.72 -12.24 20.55
N CYS A 787 9.76 -11.87 19.71
CA CYS A 787 9.12 -10.57 19.76
C CYS A 787 7.61 -10.77 19.97
N ILE A 788 6.99 -9.91 20.77
CA ILE A 788 5.57 -9.98 21.14
C ILE A 788 4.80 -8.77 20.58
N PRO A 789 3.46 -8.83 20.45
CA PRO A 789 2.65 -7.72 20.00
C PRO A 789 2.81 -6.46 20.85
N GLN A 790 2.33 -5.34 20.32
CA GLN A 790 2.35 -4.05 21.00
C GLN A 790 1.64 -4.13 22.37
N ASN A 791 2.19 -3.48 23.40
CA ASN A 791 1.63 -3.43 24.76
C ASN A 791 1.47 -4.81 25.48
N ASP A 792 2.09 -5.89 24.96
CA ASP A 792 2.10 -7.20 25.61
C ASP A 792 3.19 -7.28 26.70
N ASP A 793 2.97 -8.12 27.71
CA ASP A 793 3.88 -8.26 28.86
C ASP A 793 4.76 -9.50 28.69
N CYS A 794 6.07 -9.30 28.58
CA CYS A 794 7.04 -10.38 28.39
C CYS A 794 7.08 -11.36 29.58
N ALA A 795 6.83 -10.91 30.82
CA ALA A 795 6.74 -11.80 31.97
C ALA A 795 5.45 -12.66 31.93
N LEU A 796 4.32 -12.10 31.49
CA LEU A 796 3.09 -12.87 31.24
C LEU A 796 3.28 -13.86 30.07
N ALA A 797 3.98 -13.47 29.00
CA ALA A 797 4.33 -14.34 27.89
C ALA A 797 5.21 -15.52 28.33
N VAL A 798 6.26 -15.26 29.11
CA VAL A 798 7.13 -16.31 29.68
C VAL A 798 6.37 -17.19 30.68
N LEU A 799 5.50 -16.62 31.53
CA LEU A 799 4.68 -17.37 32.48
C LEU A 799 3.67 -18.30 31.80
N SER A 800 3.02 -17.85 30.71
CA SER A 800 2.10 -18.71 29.95
C SER A 800 2.81 -19.94 29.38
N LYS A 801 4.09 -19.78 29.01
CA LYS A 801 4.98 -20.87 28.53
C LYS A 801 5.54 -21.76 29.64
N ILE A 802 5.95 -21.22 30.80
CA ILE A 802 6.41 -22.06 31.93
C ILE A 802 5.29 -23.02 32.39
N GLY A 803 4.02 -22.58 32.31
CA GLY A 803 2.85 -23.42 32.58
C GLY A 803 2.64 -24.61 31.63
N SER A 804 3.35 -24.69 30.49
CA SER A 804 3.28 -25.85 29.58
C SER A 804 4.36 -26.89 29.85
N VAL A 805 5.57 -26.48 30.23
CA VAL A 805 6.70 -27.39 30.51
C VAL A 805 6.39 -28.33 31.68
N VAL A 806 5.66 -27.87 32.69
CA VAL A 806 5.20 -28.71 33.82
C VAL A 806 4.23 -29.81 33.35
N ALA A 807 3.37 -29.51 32.37
CA ALA A 807 2.46 -30.51 31.78
C ALA A 807 3.20 -31.51 30.89
N VAL A 808 4.21 -31.07 30.13
CA VAL A 808 5.09 -31.95 29.35
C VAL A 808 5.90 -32.86 30.27
N ALA A 809 6.42 -32.36 31.40
CA ALA A 809 7.11 -33.18 32.39
C ALA A 809 6.19 -34.22 33.06
N LEU A 810 4.94 -33.85 33.37
CA LEU A 810 3.91 -34.76 33.88
C LEU A 810 3.52 -35.85 32.87
N ASN A 811 3.44 -35.53 31.58
CA ASN A 811 3.16 -36.50 30.53
C ASN A 811 4.37 -37.38 30.19
N ALA A 812 5.57 -36.82 30.08
CA ALA A 812 6.81 -37.57 29.80
C ALA A 812 7.14 -38.57 30.92
N ALA A 813 6.85 -38.24 32.18
CA ALA A 813 7.00 -39.15 33.31
C ALA A 813 6.11 -40.41 33.23
N THR A 814 5.08 -40.44 32.37
CA THR A 814 4.20 -41.61 32.19
C THR A 814 4.74 -42.66 31.21
N GLY A 815 5.77 -42.35 30.42
CA GLY A 815 6.24 -43.23 29.33
C GLY A 815 7.04 -44.48 29.74
N GLY A 816 7.36 -44.68 31.02
CA GLY A 816 8.41 -45.62 31.44
C GLY A 816 8.00 -46.97 32.05
N VAL A 817 6.92 -47.05 32.86
CA VAL A 817 6.68 -48.21 33.76
C VAL A 817 5.19 -48.56 33.89
N PHE A 818 4.57 -48.98 32.78
CA PHE A 818 3.10 -49.14 32.70
C PHE A 818 2.54 -50.56 32.92
N GLY A 819 3.33 -51.49 33.47
CA GLY A 819 2.85 -52.83 33.84
C GLY A 819 2.09 -52.88 35.17
N GLU A 820 2.65 -52.30 36.24
CA GLU A 820 2.22 -52.58 37.63
C GLU A 820 1.48 -51.41 38.31
N ILE A 821 1.66 -50.17 37.84
CA ILE A 821 0.98 -48.97 38.39
C ILE A 821 -0.51 -48.91 38.01
N LEU A 822 -0.94 -49.70 37.02
CA LEU A 822 -2.32 -49.75 36.52
C LEU A 822 -3.34 -50.16 37.60
N ALA A 823 -2.91 -50.85 38.66
CA ALA A 823 -3.74 -51.19 39.82
C ALA A 823 -4.02 -50.00 40.76
N ALA A 824 -3.12 -49.02 40.84
CA ALA A 824 -3.27 -47.83 41.70
C ALA A 824 -3.99 -46.65 41.02
N TYR A 825 -4.15 -46.71 39.69
CA TYR A 825 -4.56 -45.58 38.84
C TYR A 825 -6.01 -45.09 39.04
N LYS A 826 -6.89 -45.87 39.68
CA LYS A 826 -8.33 -45.54 39.79
C LYS A 826 -8.67 -44.36 40.70
N THR A 827 -7.80 -43.98 41.63
CA THR A 827 -8.10 -42.92 42.62
C THR A 827 -7.47 -41.57 42.26
N ALA A 828 -6.34 -41.56 41.54
CA ALA A 828 -5.64 -40.33 41.16
C ALA A 828 -6.28 -39.60 39.96
N LYS A 829 -7.07 -40.29 39.12
CA LYS A 829 -7.62 -39.74 37.88
C LYS A 829 -8.45 -38.46 38.11
N TRP A 830 -9.30 -38.42 39.14
CA TRP A 830 -10.12 -37.22 39.43
C TRP A 830 -9.26 -35.99 39.74
N ALA A 831 -8.24 -36.11 40.59
CA ALA A 831 -7.40 -34.98 40.97
C ALA A 831 -6.57 -34.45 39.78
N ILE A 832 -6.04 -35.36 38.95
CA ILE A 832 -5.28 -35.01 37.75
C ILE A 832 -6.19 -34.36 36.68
N THR A 833 -7.38 -34.93 36.44
CA THR A 833 -8.33 -34.35 35.48
C THR A 833 -8.89 -33.00 35.96
N CYS A 834 -9.16 -32.84 37.26
CA CYS A 834 -9.53 -31.54 37.84
C CYS A 834 -8.41 -30.51 37.67
N ALA A 835 -7.16 -30.85 38.01
CA ALA A 835 -6.02 -29.96 37.82
C ALA A 835 -5.83 -29.57 36.34
N ALA A 836 -5.97 -30.52 35.41
CA ALA A 836 -5.87 -30.24 33.98
C ALA A 836 -6.96 -29.27 33.47
N ASN A 837 -8.22 -29.44 33.91
CA ASN A 837 -9.31 -28.53 33.52
C ASN A 837 -9.14 -27.14 34.14
N ILE A 838 -8.70 -27.05 35.40
CA ILE A 838 -8.38 -25.76 36.04
C ILE A 838 -7.22 -25.06 35.30
N VAL A 839 -6.17 -25.79 34.91
CA VAL A 839 -5.05 -25.23 34.14
C VAL A 839 -5.51 -24.75 32.75
N SER A 840 -6.45 -25.45 32.10
CA SER A 840 -7.05 -25.00 30.84
C SER A 840 -7.76 -23.65 31.01
N VAL A 841 -8.70 -23.56 31.96
CA VAL A 841 -9.43 -22.31 32.25
C VAL A 841 -8.49 -21.17 32.64
N ILE A 842 -7.45 -21.43 33.43
CA ILE A 842 -6.43 -20.42 33.78
C ILE A 842 -5.66 -19.95 32.54
N ARG A 843 -5.33 -20.83 31.59
CA ARG A 843 -4.68 -20.44 30.33
C ARG A 843 -5.61 -19.60 29.46
N SER A 844 -6.88 -19.99 29.29
CA SER A 844 -7.86 -19.21 28.52
C SER A 844 -8.09 -17.82 29.13
N LEU A 845 -8.09 -17.71 30.47
CA LEU A 845 -8.14 -16.43 31.18
C LEU A 845 -6.87 -15.58 31.00
N ILE A 846 -5.67 -16.19 30.99
CA ILE A 846 -4.42 -15.48 30.71
C ILE A 846 -4.37 -14.98 29.25
N PHE A 847 -4.82 -15.81 28.30
CA PHE A 847 -4.95 -15.41 26.89
C PHE A 847 -5.92 -14.24 26.72
N TYR A 848 -7.10 -14.30 27.37
CA TYR A 848 -8.06 -13.20 27.38
C TYR A 848 -7.48 -11.90 27.98
N LEU A 849 -6.76 -11.98 29.10
CA LEU A 849 -6.11 -10.82 29.71
C LEU A 849 -5.04 -10.22 28.78
N ARG A 850 -4.20 -11.05 28.14
CA ARG A 850 -3.23 -10.57 27.14
C ARG A 850 -3.93 -9.95 25.93
N TYR A 851 -4.97 -10.57 25.37
CA TYR A 851 -5.73 -10.04 24.22
C TYR A 851 -6.35 -8.65 24.52
N GLN A 852 -6.88 -8.45 25.73
CA GLN A 852 -7.36 -7.15 26.20
C GLN A 852 -6.24 -6.10 26.29
N GLN A 853 -5.05 -6.49 26.78
CA GLN A 853 -3.89 -5.60 26.90
C GLN A 853 -3.31 -5.23 25.52
N THR A 854 -3.19 -6.18 24.60
CA THR A 854 -2.54 -5.96 23.30
C THR A 854 -3.43 -5.26 22.28
N ASN A 855 -4.75 -5.44 22.34
CA ASN A 855 -5.67 -4.91 21.32
C ASN A 855 -6.57 -3.77 21.83
N ALA A 856 -6.63 -3.52 23.14
CA ALA A 856 -7.28 -2.37 23.79
C ALA A 856 -8.55 -1.87 23.04
N PRO A 857 -9.59 -2.70 22.85
CA PRO A 857 -10.55 -2.58 21.75
C PRO A 857 -11.27 -1.22 21.65
N GLN A 858 -10.87 -0.40 20.67
CA GLN A 858 -11.41 0.94 20.38
C GLN A 858 -12.42 0.89 19.21
N GLY A 859 -13.65 0.48 19.48
CA GLY A 859 -14.72 0.42 18.47
C GLY A 859 -15.71 -0.71 18.73
N ASP A 860 -16.85 -0.67 18.04
CA ASP A 860 -17.90 -1.69 18.17
C ASP A 860 -17.41 -3.06 17.66
N THR A 861 -16.53 -3.08 16.65
CA THR A 861 -16.03 -4.28 15.96
C THR A 861 -15.09 -5.11 16.83
N GLU A 862 -14.10 -4.48 17.46
CA GLU A 862 -13.11 -5.14 18.33
C GLU A 862 -13.74 -5.53 19.68
N GLN A 863 -14.76 -4.80 20.13
CA GLN A 863 -15.59 -5.20 21.27
C GLN A 863 -16.45 -6.44 20.94
N LEU A 864 -17.01 -6.55 19.72
CA LEU A 864 -17.72 -7.75 19.27
C LEU A 864 -16.79 -8.98 19.20
N LEU A 865 -15.56 -8.82 18.66
CA LEU A 865 -14.52 -9.86 18.70
C LEU A 865 -14.22 -10.30 20.14
N THR A 866 -14.03 -9.35 21.06
CA THR A 866 -13.77 -9.61 22.47
C THR A 866 -14.91 -10.40 23.13
N VAL A 867 -16.17 -10.04 22.86
CA VAL A 867 -17.35 -10.74 23.40
C VAL A 867 -17.48 -12.15 22.82
N ALA A 868 -17.07 -12.37 21.56
CA ALA A 868 -17.01 -13.72 20.98
C ALA A 868 -16.04 -14.62 21.78
N TYR A 869 -14.79 -14.19 21.98
CA TYR A 869 -13.78 -14.92 22.77
C TYR A 869 -14.17 -15.15 24.24
N GLN A 870 -15.04 -14.33 24.82
CA GLN A 870 -15.51 -14.50 26.21
C GLN A 870 -16.56 -15.61 26.37
N ALA A 871 -17.28 -15.98 25.29
CA ALA A 871 -18.45 -16.83 25.39
C ALA A 871 -18.09 -18.25 25.85
N ASP A 872 -17.06 -18.87 25.25
CA ASP A 872 -16.73 -20.27 25.48
C ASP A 872 -16.17 -20.53 26.88
N VAL A 873 -15.21 -19.69 27.30
CA VAL A 873 -14.56 -19.76 28.63
C VAL A 873 -15.57 -19.68 29.78
N VAL A 874 -16.58 -18.81 29.66
CA VAL A 874 -17.56 -18.55 30.74
C VAL A 874 -18.77 -19.47 30.68
N LEU A 875 -19.26 -19.82 29.48
CA LEU A 875 -20.50 -20.61 29.33
C LEU A 875 -20.26 -22.12 29.38
N ILE A 876 -19.06 -22.59 29.04
CA ILE A 876 -18.77 -24.02 28.85
C ILE A 876 -17.56 -24.45 29.68
N ASP A 877 -16.41 -23.84 29.46
CA ASP A 877 -15.12 -24.28 30.00
C ASP A 877 -15.09 -24.23 31.54
N LEU A 878 -15.45 -23.07 32.12
CA LEU A 878 -15.53 -22.88 33.57
C LEU A 878 -16.60 -23.79 34.23
N PRO A 879 -17.85 -23.92 33.74
CA PRO A 879 -18.81 -24.91 34.23
C PRO A 879 -18.36 -26.37 34.12
N VAL A 880 -17.68 -26.77 33.04
CA VAL A 880 -17.14 -28.13 32.86
C VAL A 880 -16.04 -28.39 33.89
N ALA A 881 -15.07 -27.48 34.04
CA ALA A 881 -14.01 -27.58 35.03
C ALA A 881 -14.56 -27.70 36.46
N VAL A 882 -15.56 -26.87 36.81
CA VAL A 882 -16.24 -26.92 38.12
C VAL A 882 -16.98 -28.25 38.31
N CYS A 883 -17.68 -28.77 37.30
CA CYS A 883 -18.34 -30.07 37.39
C CYS A 883 -17.33 -31.20 37.62
N VAL A 884 -16.26 -31.25 36.84
CA VAL A 884 -15.18 -32.24 36.95
C VAL A 884 -14.52 -32.19 38.33
N CYS A 885 -14.18 -31.00 38.83
CA CYS A 885 -13.55 -30.82 40.13
C CYS A 885 -14.47 -31.15 41.30
N LEU A 886 -15.77 -30.86 41.21
CA LEU A 886 -16.76 -31.25 42.23
C LEU A 886 -17.21 -32.71 42.12
N GLY A 887 -16.69 -33.48 41.14
CA GLY A 887 -17.06 -34.88 40.92
C GLY A 887 -18.47 -35.07 40.37
N LEU A 888 -19.05 -34.02 39.78
CA LEU A 888 -20.38 -34.02 39.19
C LEU A 888 -20.34 -34.53 37.74
N PRO A 889 -21.38 -35.22 37.26
CA PRO A 889 -21.44 -35.69 35.88
C PRO A 889 -21.58 -34.50 34.91
N VAL A 890 -20.58 -34.30 34.05
CA VAL A 890 -20.62 -33.30 32.98
C VAL A 890 -21.82 -33.56 32.06
N PRO A 891 -22.65 -32.54 31.73
CA PRO A 891 -23.78 -32.71 30.81
C PRO A 891 -23.32 -33.18 29.44
N LYS A 892 -23.93 -34.24 28.89
CA LYS A 892 -23.56 -34.81 27.58
C LYS A 892 -23.67 -33.84 26.40
N GLY A 893 -24.40 -32.72 26.55
CA GLY A 893 -24.50 -31.67 25.54
C GLY A 893 -23.38 -30.63 25.60
N ALA A 894 -22.55 -30.60 26.66
CA ALA A 894 -21.50 -29.58 26.81
C ALA A 894 -20.46 -29.67 25.68
N GLN A 895 -19.97 -30.87 25.38
CA GLN A 895 -19.04 -31.13 24.27
C GLN A 895 -19.61 -30.77 22.88
N PHE A 896 -20.93 -30.77 22.72
CA PHE A 896 -21.58 -30.37 21.47
C PHE A 896 -21.75 -28.85 21.39
N ALA A 897 -22.03 -28.20 22.53
CA ALA A 897 -22.09 -26.74 22.61
C ALA A 897 -20.70 -26.10 22.42
N ASP A 898 -19.65 -26.71 22.95
CA ASP A 898 -18.23 -26.36 22.85
C ASP A 898 -17.77 -26.25 21.38
N THR A 899 -17.94 -27.35 20.64
CA THR A 899 -17.66 -27.42 19.20
C THR A 899 -18.51 -26.43 18.39
N VAL A 900 -19.80 -26.28 18.72
CA VAL A 900 -20.67 -25.31 18.04
C VAL A 900 -20.24 -23.87 18.33
N LEU A 901 -19.78 -23.56 19.55
CA LEU A 901 -19.37 -22.21 19.93
C LEU A 901 -18.01 -21.85 19.32
N THR A 902 -17.05 -22.78 19.31
CA THR A 902 -15.78 -22.63 18.56
C THR A 902 -16.02 -22.38 17.06
N ILE A 903 -16.96 -23.11 16.44
CA ILE A 903 -17.33 -22.89 15.03
C ILE A 903 -17.95 -21.50 14.85
N VAL A 904 -18.86 -21.08 15.74
CA VAL A 904 -19.48 -19.75 15.71
C VAL A 904 -18.43 -18.65 15.91
N GLU A 905 -17.44 -18.81 16.79
CA GLU A 905 -16.33 -17.86 16.94
C GLU A 905 -15.49 -17.75 15.66
N GLY A 906 -15.18 -18.86 14.99
CA GLY A 906 -14.49 -18.86 13.70
C GLY A 906 -15.28 -18.12 12.61
N ILE A 907 -16.59 -18.36 12.54
CA ILE A 907 -17.53 -17.68 11.64
C ILE A 907 -17.59 -16.18 11.94
N VAL A 908 -17.69 -15.79 13.21
CA VAL A 908 -17.75 -14.37 13.62
C VAL A 908 -16.44 -13.65 13.32
N LYS A 909 -15.27 -14.25 13.56
CA LYS A 909 -13.97 -13.67 13.18
C LYS A 909 -13.88 -13.43 11.69
N GLN A 910 -14.21 -14.44 10.89
CA GLN A 910 -14.20 -14.31 9.43
C GLN A 910 -15.21 -13.26 8.95
N ALA A 911 -16.44 -13.27 9.46
CA ALA A 911 -17.46 -12.26 9.13
C ALA A 911 -17.08 -10.84 9.54
N ILE A 912 -16.21 -10.65 10.52
CA ILE A 912 -15.67 -9.35 10.93
C ILE A 912 -14.47 -8.93 10.07
N THR A 913 -13.55 -9.85 9.75
CA THR A 913 -12.35 -9.55 8.95
C THR A 913 -12.65 -9.42 7.44
N ASN A 914 -13.60 -10.20 6.93
CA ASN A 914 -13.88 -10.39 5.51
C ASN A 914 -15.38 -10.20 5.16
N GLY A 915 -16.15 -9.49 6.00
CA GLY A 915 -17.62 -9.44 5.96
C GLY A 915 -18.23 -9.17 4.57
N ASP A 916 -17.79 -8.11 3.91
CA ASP A 916 -18.31 -7.71 2.59
C ASP A 916 -18.03 -8.77 1.50
N MET A 917 -16.94 -9.54 1.65
CA MET A 917 -16.56 -10.60 0.72
C MET A 917 -17.25 -11.94 1.03
N ILE A 918 -17.54 -12.21 2.30
CA ILE A 918 -18.30 -13.40 2.72
C ILE A 918 -19.74 -13.30 2.27
N ILE A 919 -20.35 -12.11 2.34
CA ILE A 919 -21.76 -11.90 2.04
C ILE A 919 -22.00 -11.67 0.54
N SER A 920 -20.96 -11.37 -0.26
CA SER A 920 -21.09 -11.08 -1.70
C SER A 920 -21.49 -12.26 -2.58
N THR A 921 -21.24 -13.51 -2.15
CA THR A 921 -21.68 -14.71 -2.88
C THR A 921 -22.13 -15.83 -1.94
N GLY A 922 -23.13 -16.61 -2.37
CA GLY A 922 -23.54 -17.82 -1.65
C GLY A 922 -22.46 -18.91 -1.58
N ALA A 923 -21.45 -18.88 -2.44
CA ALA A 923 -20.29 -19.77 -2.38
C ALA A 923 -19.41 -19.46 -1.17
N ASN A 924 -19.10 -18.18 -0.94
CA ASN A 924 -18.27 -17.74 0.19
C ASN A 924 -18.96 -18.01 1.54
N VAL A 925 -20.28 -17.82 1.62
CA VAL A 925 -21.09 -18.23 2.79
C VAL A 925 -21.08 -19.75 2.97
N LEU A 926 -21.18 -20.53 1.89
CA LEU A 926 -21.19 -21.98 1.98
C LEU A 926 -19.83 -22.52 2.43
N ASP A 927 -18.73 -22.03 1.86
CA ASP A 927 -17.36 -22.42 2.23
C ASP A 927 -17.01 -22.07 3.68
N LEU A 928 -17.57 -20.97 4.21
CA LEU A 928 -17.47 -20.61 5.62
C LEU A 928 -18.26 -21.57 6.53
N LEU A 929 -19.40 -22.09 6.05
CA LEU A 929 -20.27 -23.02 6.80
C LEU A 929 -19.84 -24.50 6.69
N THR A 930 -19.16 -24.89 5.61
CA THR A 930 -18.58 -26.23 5.44
C THR A 930 -17.15 -26.33 5.96
N GLY A 931 -16.54 -25.21 6.35
CA GLY A 931 -15.16 -25.14 6.85
C GLY A 931 -14.09 -25.28 5.77
N SER A 932 -14.46 -25.22 4.49
CA SER A 932 -13.55 -25.35 3.35
C SER A 932 -12.87 -24.03 2.95
N GLY A 933 -13.50 -22.88 3.25
CA GLY A 933 -13.03 -21.53 2.88
C GLY A 933 -11.73 -21.03 3.52
N ALA A 934 -11.06 -21.86 4.33
CA ALA A 934 -9.69 -21.60 4.81
C ALA A 934 -8.85 -22.90 4.99
N MET A 935 -9.38 -24.06 4.59
CA MET A 935 -8.76 -25.37 4.87
C MET A 935 -8.80 -26.37 3.70
N ASN A 936 -9.42 -26.04 2.55
CA ASN A 936 -9.46 -26.95 1.41
C ASN A 936 -9.12 -26.33 0.05
N SER A 937 -8.94 -25.01 -0.03
CA SER A 937 -7.86 -24.44 -0.86
C SER A 937 -6.59 -24.45 0.00
N SER A 938 -5.77 -25.49 -0.13
CA SER A 938 -4.39 -25.47 0.36
C SER A 938 -3.52 -24.60 -0.55
N GLY A 939 -3.99 -23.38 -0.84
CA GLY A 939 -3.25 -22.38 -1.59
C GLY A 939 -2.15 -21.84 -0.70
N THR A 940 -0.95 -22.37 -0.85
CA THR A 940 0.24 -21.82 -0.22
C THR A 940 0.53 -20.43 -0.80
N ALA A 941 1.42 -19.66 -0.17
CA ALA A 941 1.93 -18.43 -0.77
C ALA A 941 2.58 -18.66 -2.16
N VAL A 942 2.96 -19.90 -2.49
CA VAL A 942 3.45 -20.32 -3.80
C VAL A 942 2.29 -20.53 -4.78
N ASP A 943 1.12 -21.00 -4.34
CA ASP A 943 -0.05 -21.16 -5.21
C ASP A 943 -0.72 -19.82 -5.53
N GLU A 944 -0.79 -18.87 -4.58
CA GLU A 944 -1.21 -17.49 -4.89
C GLU A 944 -0.22 -16.81 -5.84
N LEU A 945 1.09 -17.02 -5.64
CA LEU A 945 2.12 -16.54 -6.56
C LEU A 945 1.99 -17.19 -7.95
N GLN A 946 1.73 -18.49 -8.01
CA GLN A 946 1.54 -19.25 -9.25
C GLN A 946 0.27 -18.80 -9.98
N GLU A 947 -0.84 -18.55 -9.29
CA GLU A 947 -2.05 -17.96 -9.89
C GLU A 947 -1.81 -16.56 -10.45
N ILE A 948 -1.04 -15.71 -9.77
CA ILE A 948 -0.69 -14.38 -10.26
C ILE A 948 0.22 -14.48 -11.49
N ILE A 949 1.17 -15.42 -11.50
CA ILE A 949 2.06 -15.70 -12.65
C ILE A 949 1.28 -16.28 -13.84
N ASP A 950 0.34 -17.20 -13.60
CA ASP A 950 -0.39 -17.93 -14.65
C ASP A 950 -1.53 -17.12 -15.28
N LYS A 951 -2.05 -16.09 -14.60
CA LYS A 951 -3.07 -15.17 -15.14
C LYS A 951 -2.56 -14.25 -16.26
N ASN A 952 -1.28 -14.36 -16.65
CA ASN A 952 -0.63 -13.54 -17.69
C ASN A 952 -0.78 -12.03 -17.42
N SER A 953 -0.81 -11.64 -16.14
CA SER A 953 -0.96 -10.25 -15.70
C SER A 953 0.37 -9.51 -15.71
N SER A 954 0.32 -8.18 -15.66
CA SER A 954 1.53 -7.35 -15.63
C SER A 954 2.32 -7.54 -14.33
N CYS A 955 1.61 -7.72 -13.21
CA CYS A 955 2.22 -8.12 -11.93
C CYS A 955 2.88 -9.50 -12.02
N GLY A 956 2.21 -10.51 -12.55
CA GLY A 956 2.75 -11.88 -12.68
C GLY A 956 4.05 -11.93 -13.47
N TRP A 957 4.10 -11.23 -14.60
CA TRP A 957 5.33 -11.10 -15.39
C TRP A 957 6.44 -10.36 -14.62
N ALA A 958 6.11 -9.26 -13.94
CA ALA A 958 7.07 -8.46 -13.19
C ALA A 958 7.68 -9.24 -12.00
N LEU A 959 6.87 -10.01 -11.27
CA LEU A 959 7.33 -10.89 -10.18
C LEU A 959 8.26 -12.00 -10.70
N LYS A 960 7.96 -12.58 -11.87
CA LYS A 960 8.85 -13.54 -12.53
C LYS A 960 10.19 -12.91 -12.93
N SER A 961 10.14 -11.75 -13.60
CA SER A 961 11.34 -10.99 -13.99
C SER A 961 12.20 -10.60 -12.77
N LEU A 962 11.56 -10.20 -11.67
CA LEU A 962 12.24 -9.91 -10.40
C LEU A 962 12.91 -11.16 -9.83
N THR A 963 12.28 -12.33 -9.93
CA THR A 963 12.88 -13.62 -9.50
C THR A 963 14.17 -13.90 -10.27
N ASP A 964 14.17 -13.78 -11.60
CA ASP A 964 15.36 -13.97 -12.42
C ASP A 964 16.47 -12.96 -12.06
N ARG A 965 16.12 -11.69 -11.81
CA ARG A 965 17.05 -10.65 -11.35
C ARG A 965 17.64 -10.93 -9.97
N VAL A 966 16.85 -11.46 -9.04
CA VAL A 966 17.30 -11.91 -7.71
C VAL A 966 18.30 -13.08 -7.83
N VAL A 967 17.99 -14.09 -8.65
CA VAL A 967 18.92 -15.20 -8.93
C VAL A 967 20.23 -14.67 -9.52
N PHE A 968 20.17 -13.74 -10.47
CA PHE A 968 21.36 -13.15 -11.07
C PHE A 968 22.19 -12.36 -10.04
N ALA A 969 21.56 -11.50 -9.23
CA ALA A 969 22.26 -10.64 -8.27
C ALA A 969 23.01 -11.45 -7.19
N VAL A 970 22.39 -12.48 -6.61
CA VAL A 970 23.07 -13.35 -5.62
C VAL A 970 24.22 -14.12 -6.25
N ASN A 971 24.05 -14.59 -7.48
CA ASN A 971 25.10 -15.31 -8.21
C ASN A 971 26.27 -14.39 -8.64
N ASP A 972 26.00 -13.14 -9.02
CA ASP A 972 27.03 -12.14 -9.32
C ASP A 972 27.92 -11.85 -8.09
N VAL A 973 27.31 -11.65 -6.91
CA VAL A 973 28.06 -11.53 -5.64
C VAL A 973 28.91 -12.78 -5.39
N ARG A 974 28.31 -13.99 -5.44
CA ARG A 974 29.04 -15.26 -5.25
C ARG A 974 30.18 -15.44 -6.26
N ASN A 975 30.01 -15.04 -7.52
CA ASN A 975 31.04 -15.13 -8.57
C ASN A 975 32.19 -14.13 -8.36
N LYS A 976 31.89 -12.92 -7.85
CA LYS A 976 32.90 -11.92 -7.48
C LYS A 976 33.64 -12.30 -6.19
N THR A 977 33.00 -13.05 -5.29
CA THR A 977 33.56 -13.47 -3.99
C THR A 977 33.55 -15.01 -3.82
N PRO A 978 34.26 -15.77 -4.68
CA PRO A 978 34.11 -17.23 -4.77
C PRO A 978 34.56 -18.04 -3.54
N ASN A 979 35.22 -17.39 -2.57
CA ASN A 979 35.65 -17.99 -1.30
C ASN A 979 35.01 -17.34 -0.06
N ALA A 980 34.06 -16.41 -0.24
CA ALA A 980 33.38 -15.75 0.88
C ALA A 980 32.42 -16.71 1.60
N ALA A 981 32.26 -16.55 2.91
CA ALA A 981 31.28 -17.29 3.68
C ALA A 981 29.86 -16.83 3.32
N ALA A 982 28.87 -17.69 3.53
CA ALA A 982 27.46 -17.36 3.27
C ALA A 982 27.01 -16.10 4.02
N ASN A 983 27.58 -15.80 5.19
CA ASN A 983 27.26 -14.61 5.97
C ASN A 983 27.83 -13.33 5.34
N ASP A 984 29.06 -13.37 4.80
CA ASP A 984 29.63 -12.25 4.04
C ASP A 984 28.74 -11.93 2.82
N VAL A 985 28.34 -12.97 2.09
CA VAL A 985 27.41 -12.86 0.95
C VAL A 985 26.05 -12.32 1.42
N ARG A 986 25.54 -12.74 2.58
CA ARG A 986 24.28 -12.25 3.17
C ARG A 986 24.32 -10.74 3.43
N VAL A 987 25.37 -10.25 4.09
CA VAL A 987 25.54 -8.81 4.37
C VAL A 987 25.62 -8.00 3.07
N ILE A 988 26.36 -8.48 2.06
CA ILE A 988 26.47 -7.80 0.75
C ILE A 988 25.13 -7.78 0.01
N VAL A 989 24.42 -8.92 -0.08
CA VAL A 989 23.14 -9.01 -0.80
C VAL A 989 22.06 -8.18 -0.13
N TYR A 990 21.94 -8.21 1.20
CA TYR A 990 20.94 -7.42 1.93
C TYR A 990 21.18 -5.90 1.83
N LYS A 991 22.40 -5.44 1.55
CA LYS A 991 22.73 -4.03 1.27
C LYS A 991 22.64 -3.65 -0.23
N SER A 992 22.22 -4.56 -1.11
CA SER A 992 22.21 -4.32 -2.56
C SER A 992 20.87 -3.80 -3.11
N SER A 993 20.90 -3.15 -4.28
CA SER A 993 19.71 -2.50 -4.88
C SER A 993 18.56 -3.46 -5.19
N ILE A 994 18.83 -4.76 -5.40
CA ILE A 994 17.77 -5.75 -5.63
C ILE A 994 16.86 -5.90 -4.40
N VAL A 995 17.44 -5.80 -3.19
CA VAL A 995 16.72 -5.87 -1.91
C VAL A 995 16.08 -4.55 -1.55
N LEU A 996 16.85 -3.46 -1.69
CA LEU A 996 16.47 -2.15 -1.16
C LEU A 996 15.52 -1.37 -2.06
N ASN A 997 15.56 -1.62 -3.37
CA ASN A 997 14.82 -0.84 -4.37
C ASN A 997 13.92 -1.75 -5.21
N ASP A 998 14.49 -2.77 -5.87
CA ASP A 998 13.77 -3.53 -6.89
C ASP A 998 12.62 -4.38 -6.33
N ILE A 999 12.85 -5.14 -5.25
CA ILE A 999 11.79 -5.90 -4.57
C ILE A 999 10.67 -4.97 -4.07
N PRO A 1000 10.96 -3.89 -3.32
CA PRO A 1000 9.95 -2.90 -2.92
C PRO A 1000 9.17 -2.32 -4.08
N THR A 1001 9.83 -1.86 -5.15
CA THR A 1001 9.20 -1.24 -6.32
C THR A 1001 8.30 -2.20 -7.08
N VAL A 1002 8.78 -3.39 -7.45
CA VAL A 1002 7.98 -4.36 -8.22
C VAL A 1002 6.78 -4.87 -7.42
N THR A 1003 6.98 -5.21 -6.13
CA THR A 1003 5.87 -5.65 -5.28
C THR A 1003 4.86 -4.52 -5.05
N ASN A 1004 5.30 -3.26 -4.99
CA ASN A 1004 4.40 -2.13 -4.87
C ASN A 1004 3.66 -1.81 -6.19
N ASN A 1005 4.29 -1.99 -7.35
CA ASN A 1005 3.62 -1.80 -8.64
C ASN A 1005 2.48 -2.81 -8.87
N CYS A 1006 2.58 -4.03 -8.30
CA CYS A 1006 1.47 -4.98 -8.25
C CYS A 1006 0.22 -4.44 -7.52
N MET A 1007 0.34 -3.40 -6.68
CA MET A 1007 -0.81 -2.82 -5.97
C MET A 1007 -1.90 -2.29 -6.91
N GLY A 1008 -1.58 -1.96 -8.17
CA GLY A 1008 -2.58 -1.51 -9.15
C GLY A 1008 -3.61 -2.59 -9.46
N GLU A 1009 -3.14 -3.80 -9.78
CA GLU A 1009 -4.01 -4.97 -10.02
C GLU A 1009 -4.66 -5.48 -8.71
N LEU A 1010 -3.92 -5.42 -7.59
CA LEU A 1010 -4.44 -5.86 -6.29
C LEU A 1010 -5.55 -4.94 -5.78
N LEU A 1011 -5.43 -3.61 -5.87
CA LEU A 1011 -6.48 -2.69 -5.42
C LEU A 1011 -7.71 -2.66 -6.35
N ALA A 1012 -7.57 -3.12 -7.60
CA ALA A 1012 -8.70 -3.31 -8.50
C ALA A 1012 -9.53 -4.57 -8.18
N THR A 1013 -8.99 -5.50 -7.38
CA THR A 1013 -9.59 -6.84 -7.13
C THR A 1013 -9.71 -7.23 -5.66
N LYS A 1014 -9.04 -6.52 -4.75
CA LYS A 1014 -9.02 -6.74 -3.29
C LYS A 1014 -9.29 -5.42 -2.55
N THR A 1015 -9.74 -5.52 -1.29
CA THR A 1015 -9.80 -4.37 -0.38
C THR A 1015 -8.41 -3.80 -0.12
N ARG A 1016 -8.29 -2.53 0.31
CA ARG A 1016 -6.99 -1.90 0.63
C ARG A 1016 -6.19 -2.78 1.59
N THR A 1017 -6.80 -3.28 2.67
CA THR A 1017 -6.15 -4.20 3.61
C THR A 1017 -5.63 -5.46 2.91
N ALA A 1018 -6.48 -6.24 2.24
CA ALA A 1018 -6.06 -7.50 1.61
C ALA A 1018 -5.02 -7.32 0.48
N ALA A 1019 -5.04 -6.18 -0.23
CA ALA A 1019 -4.01 -5.84 -1.21
C ALA A 1019 -2.64 -5.63 -0.55
N PHE A 1020 -2.58 -4.85 0.53
CA PHE A 1020 -1.34 -4.62 1.28
C PHE A 1020 -0.82 -5.92 1.93
N GLU A 1021 -1.69 -6.80 2.47
CA GLU A 1021 -1.30 -8.12 2.99
C GLU A 1021 -0.65 -8.99 1.92
N THR A 1022 -1.23 -9.01 0.71
CA THR A 1022 -0.68 -9.76 -0.43
C THR A 1022 0.70 -9.23 -0.83
N ARG A 1023 0.89 -7.91 -0.89
CA ARG A 1023 2.20 -7.29 -1.16
C ARG A 1023 3.23 -7.65 -0.10
N ASP A 1024 2.86 -7.58 1.17
CA ASP A 1024 3.78 -7.86 2.29
C ASP A 1024 4.15 -9.36 2.35
N MET A 1025 3.24 -10.24 1.92
CA MET A 1025 3.54 -11.65 1.67
C MET A 1025 4.54 -11.83 0.52
N LEU A 1026 4.34 -11.19 -0.64
CA LEU A 1026 5.28 -11.26 -1.77
C LEU A 1026 6.70 -10.83 -1.35
N ARG A 1027 6.83 -9.75 -0.57
CA ARG A 1027 8.11 -9.27 -0.01
C ARG A 1027 8.79 -10.33 0.87
N LYS A 1028 8.04 -11.00 1.76
CA LYS A 1028 8.55 -12.11 2.58
C LYS A 1028 9.02 -13.29 1.72
N THR A 1029 8.27 -13.65 0.67
CA THR A 1029 8.63 -14.75 -0.26
C THR A 1029 9.96 -14.49 -0.96
N PHE A 1030 10.21 -13.26 -1.45
CA PHE A 1030 11.51 -12.90 -2.01
C PHE A 1030 12.66 -13.00 -0.99
N GLY A 1031 12.41 -12.68 0.27
CA GLY A 1031 13.39 -12.87 1.33
C GLY A 1031 13.78 -14.34 1.56
N VAL A 1032 12.82 -15.25 1.48
CA VAL A 1032 13.08 -16.70 1.53
C VAL A 1032 13.94 -17.14 0.33
N ILE A 1033 13.57 -16.72 -0.89
CA ILE A 1033 14.33 -17.05 -2.12
C ILE A 1033 15.79 -16.54 -2.02
N ILE A 1034 15.99 -15.31 -1.55
CA ILE A 1034 17.32 -14.72 -1.34
C ILE A 1034 18.13 -15.56 -0.35
N ASP A 1035 17.57 -15.89 0.81
CA ASP A 1035 18.25 -16.68 1.83
C ASP A 1035 18.63 -18.08 1.32
N GLN A 1036 17.77 -18.75 0.56
CA GLN A 1036 18.07 -20.05 -0.05
C GLN A 1036 19.22 -19.98 -1.07
N LEU A 1037 19.25 -18.95 -1.92
CA LEU A 1037 20.33 -18.71 -2.88
C LEU A 1037 21.66 -18.38 -2.16
N ILE A 1038 21.60 -17.64 -1.06
CA ILE A 1038 22.76 -17.33 -0.21
C ILE A 1038 23.28 -18.61 0.48
N GLU A 1039 22.42 -19.52 0.90
CA GLU A 1039 22.83 -20.73 1.62
C GLU A 1039 23.26 -21.87 0.68
N THR A 1040 22.47 -22.19 -0.35
CA THR A 1040 22.67 -23.39 -1.19
C THR A 1040 23.27 -23.10 -2.58
N GLY A 1041 23.16 -21.86 -3.07
CA GLY A 1041 23.53 -21.51 -4.45
C GLY A 1041 22.55 -21.98 -5.52
N THR A 1042 21.39 -22.51 -5.12
CA THR A 1042 20.31 -22.96 -6.00
C THR A 1042 18.97 -22.46 -5.47
N THR A 1043 17.99 -22.23 -6.35
CA THR A 1043 16.60 -21.98 -5.95
C THR A 1043 15.72 -23.14 -6.41
N ASP A 1044 14.86 -23.59 -5.50
CA ASP A 1044 13.75 -24.52 -5.70
C ASP A 1044 12.46 -23.78 -6.10
N MET A 1045 12.47 -22.45 -6.18
CA MET A 1045 11.29 -21.56 -6.21
C MET A 1045 10.33 -21.81 -5.02
N GLY A 1046 10.86 -22.13 -3.84
CA GLY A 1046 10.08 -22.48 -2.65
C GLY A 1046 9.53 -23.91 -2.63
N LYS A 1047 9.89 -24.77 -3.58
CA LYS A 1047 9.31 -26.11 -3.76
C LYS A 1047 9.80 -27.17 -2.76
N ASP A 1048 11.00 -27.04 -2.21
CA ASP A 1048 11.57 -27.84 -1.11
C ASP A 1048 11.31 -27.17 0.27
N VAL A 1049 10.91 -25.89 0.26
CA VAL A 1049 10.21 -25.25 1.41
C VAL A 1049 8.79 -25.79 1.54
N ALA A 1050 8.10 -25.99 0.42
CA ALA A 1050 6.79 -26.64 0.35
C ALA A 1050 6.85 -28.17 0.55
N ASN A 1051 7.96 -28.84 0.21
CA ASN A 1051 8.16 -30.28 0.41
C ASN A 1051 9.26 -30.59 1.44
N ASP A 1052 8.82 -30.81 2.69
CA ASP A 1052 9.37 -31.81 3.61
C ASP A 1052 10.87 -31.81 3.98
N GLU A 1053 11.69 -30.80 3.65
CA GLU A 1053 13.06 -30.69 4.23
C GLU A 1053 13.45 -29.33 4.86
N TYR A 1054 13.04 -28.16 4.35
CA TYR A 1054 13.30 -26.91 5.09
C TYR A 1054 12.33 -26.72 6.27
N MET A 1055 11.03 -26.97 6.04
CA MET A 1055 10.06 -27.14 7.13
C MET A 1055 10.43 -28.31 8.06
N LEU A 1056 11.21 -29.30 7.60
CA LEU A 1056 11.73 -30.35 8.47
C LEU A 1056 13.01 -29.94 9.22
N LYS A 1057 13.88 -29.07 8.71
CA LYS A 1057 15.02 -28.56 9.47
C LYS A 1057 14.64 -27.47 10.48
N VAL A 1058 13.58 -26.72 10.19
CA VAL A 1058 13.04 -25.67 11.07
C VAL A 1058 11.92 -26.20 11.97
N ALA A 1059 11.20 -27.26 11.59
CA ALA A 1059 10.15 -27.90 12.39
C ALA A 1059 10.28 -29.43 12.59
N ASN A 1060 11.50 -29.99 12.60
CA ASN A 1060 11.75 -31.22 13.35
C ASN A 1060 11.82 -30.82 14.85
N MET A 1061 10.79 -31.05 15.66
CA MET A 1061 9.90 -32.21 15.62
C MET A 1061 8.40 -31.92 15.49
N GLY A 1062 7.89 -32.11 14.27
CA GLY A 1062 6.75 -32.99 13.98
C GLY A 1062 5.35 -32.41 14.14
N LEU A 1063 4.71 -32.09 13.00
CA LEU A 1063 3.27 -31.75 12.98
C LEU A 1063 2.44 -32.36 11.82
N VAL A 1064 3.05 -32.97 10.80
CA VAL A 1064 2.30 -33.46 9.62
C VAL A 1064 1.87 -34.94 9.72
N VAL A 1065 2.63 -35.79 10.43
CA VAL A 1065 2.36 -37.26 10.47
C VAL A 1065 1.33 -37.67 11.54
N LEU A 1066 0.98 -36.78 12.49
CA LEU A 1066 0.11 -37.12 13.63
C LEU A 1066 -1.32 -36.52 13.56
N SER A 1067 -1.61 -35.67 12.57
CA SER A 1067 -2.95 -35.08 12.34
C SER A 1067 -4.05 -36.12 12.06
N THR A 1068 -3.68 -37.36 11.74
CA THR A 1068 -4.63 -38.45 11.45
C THR A 1068 -5.04 -39.28 12.66
N ILE A 1069 -4.36 -39.20 13.82
CA ILE A 1069 -4.68 -40.01 15.02
C ILE A 1069 -4.33 -39.29 16.35
N ASP A 1070 -5.14 -38.32 16.80
CA ASP A 1070 -5.15 -37.89 18.22
C ASP A 1070 -6.56 -37.52 18.75
N PRO A 1071 -7.25 -38.44 19.46
CA PRO A 1071 -8.51 -38.16 20.14
C PRO A 1071 -8.33 -37.60 21.58
N THR A 1072 -7.17 -37.03 21.93
CA THR A 1072 -6.86 -36.54 23.29
C THR A 1072 -6.49 -35.05 23.39
N GLY A 1073 -6.48 -34.30 22.28
CA GLY A 1073 -6.35 -32.83 22.29
C GLY A 1073 -4.91 -32.31 22.42
N ILE A 1074 -3.91 -33.16 22.19
CA ILE A 1074 -2.50 -32.77 22.18
C ILE A 1074 -2.17 -31.98 20.90
N ALA A 1075 -2.88 -32.22 19.78
CA ALA A 1075 -2.75 -31.42 18.56
C ALA A 1075 -3.08 -29.92 18.73
N TYR A 1076 -4.17 -29.59 19.44
CA TYR A 1076 -4.52 -28.19 19.80
C TYR A 1076 -3.49 -27.57 20.74
N MET A 1077 -2.82 -28.39 21.56
CA MET A 1077 -1.71 -27.93 22.38
C MET A 1077 -0.46 -27.62 21.52
N GLY A 1078 -0.27 -28.26 20.36
CA GLY A 1078 0.85 -28.04 19.45
C GLY A 1078 0.73 -26.79 18.56
N SER A 1079 -0.47 -26.42 18.14
CA SER A 1079 -0.71 -25.17 17.39
C SER A 1079 -0.44 -23.90 18.20
N GLN A 1080 -0.33 -24.01 19.54
CA GLN A 1080 0.09 -22.94 20.44
C GLN A 1080 1.64 -22.83 20.58
N PHE A 1081 2.43 -23.65 19.86
CA PHE A 1081 3.90 -23.64 19.93
C PHE A 1081 4.63 -23.39 18.60
N VAL A 1082 3.96 -23.51 17.45
CA VAL A 1082 4.55 -23.12 16.16
C VAL A 1082 4.29 -21.63 15.89
N GLN A 1083 4.88 -20.79 16.74
CA GLN A 1083 4.84 -19.34 16.54
C GLN A 1083 5.63 -18.96 15.28
N PRO A 1084 5.18 -17.96 14.50
CA PRO A 1084 5.83 -17.53 13.27
C PRO A 1084 7.29 -17.12 13.51
N ILE A 1085 8.15 -17.23 12.49
CA ILE A 1085 9.49 -16.64 12.53
C ILE A 1085 9.39 -15.17 12.16
N CYS A 1086 10.04 -14.30 12.94
CA CYS A 1086 10.17 -12.88 12.64
C CYS A 1086 10.99 -12.72 11.35
N GLY A 1087 10.33 -12.31 10.26
CA GLY A 1087 10.99 -12.00 8.99
C GLY A 1087 11.72 -10.65 9.04
N PRO A 1088 12.85 -10.49 8.33
CA PRO A 1088 13.57 -9.22 8.31
C PRO A 1088 12.76 -8.13 7.60
N THR A 1089 12.87 -6.90 8.11
CA THR A 1089 12.12 -5.72 7.67
C THR A 1089 12.69 -5.02 6.43
N ALA A 1090 13.82 -5.52 5.91
CA ALA A 1090 14.61 -4.90 4.83
C ALA A 1090 13.87 -4.70 3.49
N TYR A 1091 12.75 -5.40 3.25
CA TYR A 1091 12.01 -5.38 1.98
C TYR A 1091 10.94 -4.29 1.87
N LEU A 1092 10.92 -3.31 2.77
CA LEU A 1092 10.01 -2.16 2.69
C LEU A 1092 10.52 -1.08 1.73
N GLY A 1093 11.84 -0.95 1.58
CA GLY A 1093 12.48 0.05 0.72
C GLY A 1093 12.32 1.49 1.23
N GLU A 1094 12.59 2.44 0.33
CA GLU A 1094 12.30 3.86 0.58
C GLU A 1094 10.79 4.12 0.52
N ILE A 1095 10.30 4.91 1.47
CA ILE A 1095 8.86 5.22 1.59
C ILE A 1095 8.57 6.59 0.98
N ASP A 1096 7.49 6.66 0.19
CA ASP A 1096 7.03 7.92 -0.42
C ASP A 1096 6.34 8.84 0.62
N ASP A 1097 6.40 10.14 0.38
CA ASP A 1097 5.83 11.20 1.23
C ASP A 1097 4.38 10.93 1.68
N GLY A 1098 4.04 11.37 2.89
CA GLY A 1098 2.69 11.28 3.45
C GLY A 1098 2.61 11.61 4.94
N THR A 1099 1.44 11.40 5.55
CA THR A 1099 1.29 11.46 7.01
C THR A 1099 1.97 10.25 7.65
N LEU A 1100 2.42 10.36 8.90
CA LEU A 1100 3.02 9.20 9.59
C LEU A 1100 2.04 8.01 9.69
N PHE A 1101 0.74 8.27 9.79
CA PHE A 1101 -0.31 7.25 9.79
C PHE A 1101 -0.39 6.47 8.48
N ASP A 1102 -0.55 7.16 7.34
CA ASP A 1102 -0.67 6.51 6.02
C ASP A 1102 0.70 5.96 5.53
N ALA A 1103 1.75 6.77 5.62
CA ALA A 1103 3.06 6.47 5.02
C ALA A 1103 3.92 5.55 5.89
N LEU A 1104 4.06 5.85 7.18
CA LEU A 1104 4.96 5.13 8.10
C LEU A 1104 4.24 4.10 8.99
N GLY A 1105 2.91 3.98 8.86
CA GLY A 1105 2.09 3.04 9.62
C GLY A 1105 1.99 3.39 11.10
N LEU A 1106 1.97 4.68 11.46
CA LEU A 1106 1.83 5.14 12.84
C LEU A 1106 0.55 4.60 13.48
N ARG A 1107 0.68 3.97 14.65
CA ARG A 1107 -0.43 3.46 15.46
C ARG A 1107 -0.26 3.72 16.94
N THR A 1108 -1.39 3.82 17.61
CA THR A 1108 -1.53 3.96 19.06
C THR A 1108 -2.26 2.73 19.61
N VAL A 1109 -1.80 2.21 20.75
CA VAL A 1109 -2.50 1.18 21.53
C VAL A 1109 -2.77 1.75 22.92
N ASP A 1110 -3.94 1.42 23.48
CA ASP A 1110 -4.52 2.11 24.64
C ASP A 1110 -4.66 3.64 24.39
N LYS A 1111 -4.78 4.43 25.46
CA LYS A 1111 -5.18 5.84 25.40
C LYS A 1111 -4.03 6.83 25.59
N ALA A 1112 -2.85 6.40 26.06
CA ALA A 1112 -1.73 7.29 26.37
C ALA A 1112 -1.37 8.19 25.18
N PHE A 1113 -1.14 7.61 24.01
CA PHE A 1113 -0.64 8.34 22.85
C PHE A 1113 -1.72 8.73 21.83
N GLU A 1114 -2.99 8.47 22.14
CA GLU A 1114 -4.11 8.66 21.24
C GLU A 1114 -4.23 10.12 20.75
N GLY A 1115 -4.32 10.30 19.43
CA GLY A 1115 -4.29 11.62 18.79
C GLY A 1115 -2.89 12.18 18.50
N SER A 1116 -1.83 11.38 18.60
CA SER A 1116 -0.50 11.71 18.05
C SER A 1116 -0.52 11.69 16.51
N TYR A 1117 0.28 12.54 15.87
CA TYR A 1117 0.29 12.73 14.42
C TYR A 1117 1.65 13.25 13.91
N GLY A 1118 1.75 13.45 12.59
CA GLY A 1118 2.91 14.08 11.99
C GLY A 1118 3.03 13.79 10.49
N SER A 1119 4.16 14.21 9.92
CA SER A 1119 4.49 14.07 8.50
C SER A 1119 5.83 13.36 8.24
N TRP A 1120 5.90 12.68 7.10
CA TRP A 1120 7.13 12.15 6.49
C TRP A 1120 7.31 12.76 5.10
N THR A 1121 8.49 13.31 4.84
CA THR A 1121 8.96 13.60 3.48
C THR A 1121 10.20 12.77 3.18
N LYS A 1122 10.21 12.13 2.01
CA LYS A 1122 11.38 11.38 1.50
C LYS A 1122 12.56 12.32 1.23
N SER A 1123 12.26 13.50 0.70
CA SER A 1123 13.22 14.61 0.60
C SER A 1123 13.27 15.37 1.92
N GLY A 1124 14.45 15.45 2.54
CA GLY A 1124 14.59 16.20 3.79
C GLY A 1124 16.03 16.37 4.27
N ASP A 1125 16.16 16.84 5.51
CA ASP A 1125 17.39 17.18 6.21
C ASP A 1125 17.95 16.02 7.06
N GLY A 1126 17.41 14.81 6.94
CA GLY A 1126 17.84 13.64 7.71
C GLY A 1126 17.44 13.68 9.19
N VAL A 1127 16.57 14.59 9.63
CA VAL A 1127 16.15 14.72 11.04
C VAL A 1127 14.89 13.91 11.34
N VAL A 1128 14.85 13.30 12.52
CA VAL A 1128 13.64 12.80 13.17
C VAL A 1128 13.36 13.71 14.37
N HIS A 1129 12.41 14.62 14.19
CA HIS A 1129 11.98 15.59 15.19
C HIS A 1129 10.70 15.10 15.90
N ILE A 1130 10.75 14.97 17.22
CA ILE A 1130 9.62 14.54 18.05
C ILE A 1130 9.27 15.65 19.05
N VAL A 1131 8.02 16.09 19.04
CA VAL A 1131 7.44 17.05 19.97
C VAL A 1131 6.50 16.30 20.91
N PHE A 1132 6.92 16.08 22.17
CA PHE A 1132 6.08 15.51 23.20
C PHE A 1132 5.18 16.60 23.82
N GLU A 1133 3.87 16.40 23.79
CA GLU A 1133 2.87 17.33 24.31
C GLU A 1133 2.07 16.68 25.45
N SER A 1134 2.44 16.98 26.70
CA SER A 1134 1.77 16.40 27.86
C SER A 1134 0.47 17.15 28.20
N ILE A 1135 -0.65 16.43 28.15
CA ILE A 1135 -1.90 16.84 28.82
C ILE A 1135 -2.17 16.00 30.09
N ASP A 1136 -1.18 15.22 30.52
CA ASP A 1136 -1.24 14.46 31.76
C ASP A 1136 -1.04 15.38 32.98
N LYS A 1137 -1.46 14.92 34.15
CA LYS A 1137 -1.45 15.67 35.41
C LYS A 1137 -0.28 15.30 36.32
N GLU A 1138 0.45 14.25 35.97
CA GLU A 1138 1.66 13.81 36.66
C GLU A 1138 2.77 13.68 35.62
N ASP A 1139 4.01 13.86 36.05
CA ASP A 1139 5.20 13.68 35.23
C ASP A 1139 5.29 12.24 34.69
N VAL A 1140 5.88 12.08 33.51
CA VAL A 1140 6.08 10.79 32.83
C VAL A 1140 7.48 10.71 32.24
N THR A 1141 7.96 9.49 32.03
CA THR A 1141 9.14 9.22 31.21
C THR A 1141 8.67 8.44 29.99
N VAL A 1142 8.99 8.89 28.78
CA VAL A 1142 8.75 8.12 27.55
C VAL A 1142 10.01 7.35 27.22
N VAL A 1143 9.89 6.03 27.12
CA VAL A 1143 10.97 5.16 26.65
C VAL A 1143 10.80 4.98 25.14
N ILE A 1144 11.83 5.37 24.39
CA ILE A 1144 11.92 5.19 22.94
C ILE A 1144 12.75 3.94 22.69
N HIS A 1145 12.18 2.97 22.00
CA HIS A 1145 12.83 1.74 21.56
C HIS A 1145 13.01 1.76 20.03
N SER A 1146 14.09 1.17 19.53
CA SER A 1146 14.41 1.07 18.11
C SER A 1146 14.85 -0.36 17.75
N GLY A 1147 14.18 -0.99 16.78
CA GLY A 1147 14.47 -2.39 16.39
C GLY A 1147 14.02 -3.45 17.43
N GLY A 1148 13.36 -3.01 18.50
CA GLY A 1148 12.99 -3.81 19.68
C GLY A 1148 13.90 -3.60 20.91
N ASP A 1149 14.95 -2.79 20.81
CA ASP A 1149 15.89 -2.49 21.91
C ASP A 1149 15.73 -1.05 22.42
N ASP A 1150 15.94 -0.83 23.72
CA ASP A 1150 15.86 0.49 24.37
C ASP A 1150 16.89 1.46 23.75
N TYR A 1151 16.44 2.64 23.32
CA TYR A 1151 17.26 3.62 22.59
C TYR A 1151 17.45 4.94 23.35
N ALA A 1152 16.38 5.49 23.93
CA ALA A 1152 16.42 6.71 24.73
C ALA A 1152 15.29 6.77 25.77
N GLU A 1153 15.49 7.54 26.84
CA GLU A 1153 14.45 7.92 27.80
C GLU A 1153 14.26 9.44 27.75
N VAL A 1154 13.02 9.92 27.72
CA VAL A 1154 12.66 11.34 27.68
C VAL A 1154 11.71 11.67 28.82
N ASP A 1155 12.17 12.44 29.80
CA ASP A 1155 11.31 12.95 30.87
C ASP A 1155 10.45 14.12 30.38
N VAL A 1156 9.14 14.04 30.61
CA VAL A 1156 8.15 15.05 30.22
C VAL A 1156 7.28 15.41 31.43
N GLY A 1157 7.37 16.66 31.88
CA GLY A 1157 6.59 17.14 33.02
C GLY A 1157 5.09 17.23 32.75
N ALA A 1158 4.30 17.28 33.83
CA ALA A 1158 2.85 17.47 33.74
C ALA A 1158 2.49 18.81 33.07
N GLY A 1159 1.85 18.75 31.90
CA GLY A 1159 1.50 19.96 31.13
C GLY A 1159 2.64 20.57 30.31
N GLU A 1160 3.82 19.94 30.25
CA GLU A 1160 4.97 20.45 29.51
C GLU A 1160 5.00 20.00 28.04
N VAL A 1161 5.76 20.75 27.24
CA VAL A 1161 6.12 20.39 25.86
C VAL A 1161 7.64 20.21 25.81
N VAL A 1162 8.09 19.04 25.33
CA VAL A 1162 9.51 18.66 25.28
C VAL A 1162 9.84 18.16 23.87
N THR A 1163 10.95 18.64 23.31
CA THR A 1163 11.43 18.20 21.98
C THR A 1163 12.56 17.19 22.12
N TRP A 1164 12.57 16.19 21.24
CA TRP A 1164 13.64 15.20 21.11
C TRP A 1164 13.98 14.99 19.65
N ASP A 1165 15.28 14.96 19.35
CA ASP A 1165 15.79 14.77 17.99
C ASP A 1165 16.60 13.47 17.87
N ALA A 1166 16.58 12.91 16.66
CA ALA A 1166 17.47 11.85 16.19
C ALA A 1166 17.78 12.07 14.70
N THR A 1167 18.70 11.29 14.11
CA THR A 1167 18.89 11.29 12.65
C THR A 1167 18.28 10.06 11.99
N ILE A 1168 17.81 10.21 10.76
CA ILE A 1168 17.29 9.11 9.94
C ILE A 1168 18.33 7.98 9.82
N PRO A 1169 19.63 8.21 9.52
CA PRO A 1169 20.62 7.13 9.50
C PRO A 1169 20.81 6.34 10.81
N GLU A 1170 20.56 6.95 11.98
CA GLU A 1170 20.59 6.23 13.27
C GLU A 1170 19.41 5.26 13.42
N LEU A 1171 18.23 5.65 12.94
CA LEU A 1171 16.95 4.98 13.20
C LEU A 1171 16.36 4.21 12.00
N GLN A 1172 16.84 4.45 10.78
CA GLN A 1172 16.30 3.86 9.54
C GLN A 1172 16.34 2.34 9.52
N ASP A 1173 15.42 1.77 8.74
CA ASP A 1173 15.20 0.34 8.56
C ASP A 1173 14.82 -0.40 9.86
N LYS A 1174 14.25 0.32 10.83
CA LYS A 1174 13.80 -0.21 12.13
C LYS A 1174 12.38 0.28 12.43
N ASN A 1175 11.68 -0.49 13.27
CA ASN A 1175 10.53 0.06 13.98
C ASN A 1175 11.01 1.05 15.06
N MET A 1176 10.20 2.06 15.34
CA MET A 1176 10.33 2.92 16.51
C MET A 1176 9.07 2.76 17.36
N TYR A 1177 9.27 2.41 18.62
CA TYR A 1177 8.23 2.07 19.57
C TYR A 1177 8.38 2.94 20.84
N LEU A 1178 7.29 3.54 21.29
CA LEU A 1178 7.27 4.49 22.41
C LEU A 1178 6.37 3.95 23.53
N ASP A 1179 6.94 3.73 24.71
CA ASP A 1179 6.22 3.33 25.93
C ASP A 1179 6.14 4.48 26.93
N ARG A 1180 4.96 4.74 27.51
CA ARG A 1180 4.77 5.77 28.53
C ARG A 1180 4.94 5.19 29.94
N TRP A 1181 6.11 5.39 30.54
CA TRP A 1181 6.42 4.94 31.88
C TRP A 1181 5.95 5.91 32.98
N ARG A 1182 5.49 5.33 34.10
CA ARG A 1182 5.24 6.04 35.37
C ARG A 1182 5.56 5.10 36.54
N PRO A 1183 6.20 5.57 37.63
CA PRO A 1183 6.38 4.77 38.83
C PRO A 1183 5.01 4.45 39.46
N GLY A 1184 4.65 3.17 39.56
CA GLY A 1184 3.41 2.73 40.19
C GLY A 1184 3.40 2.95 41.71
N LEU A 1185 2.23 2.80 42.35
CA LEU A 1185 2.16 2.70 43.81
C LEU A 1185 3.01 1.48 44.24
N PHE A 1186 3.94 1.69 45.19
CA PHE A 1186 5.03 0.78 45.58
C PHE A 1186 6.28 0.73 44.67
N GLY A 1187 6.40 1.56 43.64
CA GLY A 1187 7.62 1.70 42.83
C GLY A 1187 7.91 0.49 41.93
N LEU A 1188 6.91 -0.34 41.63
CA LEU A 1188 7.00 -1.36 40.61
C LEU A 1188 6.70 -0.72 39.24
N PRO A 1189 7.48 -1.06 38.18
CA PRO A 1189 7.21 -0.58 36.84
C PRO A 1189 5.91 -1.20 36.30
N GLY A 1190 5.19 -0.43 35.49
CA GLY A 1190 4.02 -0.92 34.75
C GLY A 1190 3.88 -0.17 33.43
N SER A 1191 3.87 -0.91 32.33
CA SER A 1191 3.73 -0.42 30.95
C SER A 1191 2.29 -0.04 30.56
N GLY A 1192 1.30 -0.38 31.40
CA GLY A 1192 -0.14 -0.23 31.13
C GLY A 1192 -0.69 1.21 31.07
N GLY A 1193 0.05 2.15 30.48
CA GLY A 1193 -0.46 3.43 30.02
C GLY A 1193 -0.93 3.42 28.56
N GLY A 1194 -0.30 2.57 27.74
CA GLY A 1194 -0.42 2.56 26.29
C GLY A 1194 0.84 3.05 25.59
N SER A 1195 0.88 2.82 24.28
CA SER A 1195 2.11 2.91 23.49
C SER A 1195 1.88 3.35 22.05
N LEU A 1196 2.94 3.80 21.38
CA LEU A 1196 2.92 4.27 19.99
C LEU A 1196 3.98 3.54 19.16
N LEU A 1197 3.66 3.23 17.91
CA LEU A 1197 4.51 2.47 16.99
C LEU A 1197 4.52 3.12 15.60
N LEU A 1198 5.68 3.20 14.95
CA LEU A 1198 5.81 3.43 13.49
C LEU A 1198 7.07 2.79 12.92
N TRP A 1199 7.18 2.78 11.59
CA TRP A 1199 8.41 2.41 10.86
C TRP A 1199 9.25 3.63 10.56
N ILE A 1200 10.57 3.58 10.78
CA ILE A 1200 11.48 4.64 10.32
C ILE A 1200 12.14 4.19 9.01
N PRO A 1201 11.79 4.82 7.87
CA PRO A 1201 12.33 4.43 6.57
C PRO A 1201 13.73 4.97 6.36
N ARG A 1202 14.47 4.31 5.47
CA ARG A 1202 15.64 4.89 4.81
C ARG A 1202 15.23 5.91 3.75
N SER A 1203 16.12 6.87 3.49
CA SER A 1203 16.03 7.74 2.31
C SER A 1203 17.41 8.12 1.77
N SER A 1204 17.65 7.83 0.50
CA SER A 1204 18.77 8.39 -0.29
C SER A 1204 18.67 9.90 -0.52
N GLU A 1205 17.52 10.47 -0.16
CA GLU A 1205 17.15 11.88 -0.24
C GLU A 1205 17.10 12.56 1.15
N GLY A 1206 17.78 11.97 2.14
CA GLY A 1206 17.89 12.47 3.51
C GLY A 1206 16.69 12.05 4.36
N GLY A 1207 15.48 12.38 3.92
CA GLY A 1207 14.25 12.18 4.70
C GLY A 1207 14.02 13.26 5.75
N HIS A 1208 12.78 13.44 6.21
CA HIS A 1208 12.48 14.23 7.40
C HIS A 1208 11.21 13.69 8.07
N ILE A 1209 11.24 13.52 9.39
CA ILE A 1209 10.06 13.23 10.23
C ILE A 1209 9.85 14.40 11.17
N THR A 1210 8.63 14.95 11.20
CA THR A 1210 8.11 15.70 12.34
C THR A 1210 6.96 14.90 12.94
N MET A 1211 6.99 14.65 14.26
CA MET A 1211 5.97 13.90 14.98
C MET A 1211 5.53 14.62 16.26
N HIS A 1212 4.25 14.95 16.36
CA HIS A 1212 3.60 15.42 17.59
C HIS A 1212 3.09 14.22 18.39
N VAL A 1213 3.76 13.91 19.49
CA VAL A 1213 3.41 12.82 20.41
C VAL A 1213 2.59 13.38 21.57
N ARG A 1214 1.29 13.19 21.49
CA ARG A 1214 0.35 13.60 22.52
C ARG A 1214 0.42 12.63 23.69
N ILE A 1215 0.55 13.13 24.92
CA ILE A 1215 0.53 12.29 26.14
C ILE A 1215 -0.73 12.58 26.96
N ASN A 1216 -1.67 11.65 26.93
CA ASN A 1216 -2.96 11.72 27.61
C ASN A 1216 -2.94 11.08 29.01
N VAL A 1217 -3.78 11.62 29.91
CA VAL A 1217 -4.16 10.96 31.16
C VAL A 1217 -4.77 9.59 30.87
N SER A 1218 -4.22 8.54 31.49
CA SER A 1218 -4.81 7.19 31.55
C SER A 1218 -5.97 7.15 32.54
#